data_AF-A0A833QGG3-F1
#
_entry.id   AF-A0A833QGG3-F1
#
_cell.length_a   1.000
_cell.length_b   1.000
_cell.length_c   1.000
_cell.angle_alpha   90.00
_cell.angle_beta   90.00
_cell.angle_gamma   90.00
#
_symmetry.space_group_name_H-M   'P 1'
#
loop_
_entity.id
_entity.type
_entity.pdbx_description
1 polymer ?
#
loop_
_entity_poly.entity_id
_entity_poly.type
_entity_poly.pdbx_seq_one_letter_code
_entity_poly.pdbx_strand_id
1 'polypeptide(L)'
;MGKEKQGGLSDRLLSLRHRLHESLSLGLKYDNEQEAKWVCIDAGIESQALKRMDAFLNSLSLSLSRHPLIQASISKIITALTGILKSHNTASVNNAIEVTSKLVFIIQTSIRDYPTLEMIASLSHLLSLNRFPPTRKSSCLAALSTILTNMSSASGKNHRKIKDILETNSIVVCISHFLKEIECFTETVVLLRTVVLGWPALRFRVWKDDNLMKILGENCDNSLILISTNVLKVLSSLALCSHGVKKMLENEALFCKIIKCMGKSSPVEVRIESLILFRHLVRFEEVTSTVRNANCETIVEAITDAMALSNGVPLILEACRTASVLTCRDGPHHLQLWAHDIDAIFVDIIFRRCSNKQSLLCNKEILEVDQHVWDSFGFLVAYLPRQFHPKATGEFCRLDDLISFACSWALNVVERSRSISSDMLHLEEPVCRALLLMFLSPCNYISQKSRSILSVLFKPCYDPLSQLVARVLSSLQSISAGAVPTSQAITDMVMLGFLSTFPQYQTLILERNGLNILLDFIKGRLESDIPVHREKLMPHLKKIYVGIRCCSKQFEDWRGADLPLFYALVCLSQLIEISNYATQDSTNSLFQCILSNDHIGEGPKSYCAYILSLFGFYGIQSDFGRKIGKVFDMKELADMRFILSDGYLLDVHGAILAARCPNLVPRNVGALSNKKTIVKMSERVDREALDKILGYVYSGFTEMNDLDEGCLKKVKVLTSNCGLESLSPMLNKEWPKWGSRGPHFELTRALGPDGYPFSDVILEAKSSKQLACNYSSCHLCTPHVHSHRIILCASCEYMRALFNSGMNDSFSNIIKVPAGWEALVKLTEFFYCGKIPQVNPDCHWKSLTQEEKLSELIAYTELSSLAEYWLLEGITEDILSYMLSLLSHGVTDEEVIIEVIRFAYGLGQHRIVEMGVKNLAPIYNKLRVSGYIAEIGDEVAEMLRVEHVRQL
;
A
#
# COMPACT_ATOMS: atom_id res chain seq x y z
N MET A 1 -52.28 -26.75 20.21
CA MET A 1 -52.52 -25.91 19.01
C MET A 1 -51.24 -25.84 18.19
N GLY A 2 -51.33 -25.99 16.86
CA GLY A 2 -50.16 -25.87 15.96
C GLY A 2 -50.18 -26.77 14.72
N LYS A 3 -51.34 -26.96 14.07
CA LYS A 3 -51.47 -27.76 12.83
C LYS A 3 -51.11 -26.99 11.54
N GLU A 4 -50.73 -25.72 11.62
CA GLU A 4 -50.52 -24.87 10.43
C GLU A 4 -49.06 -24.75 9.94
N LYS A 5 -48.07 -25.45 10.53
CA LYS A 5 -46.65 -25.37 10.10
C LYS A 5 -46.09 -26.64 9.42
N GLN A 6 -46.93 -27.61 9.05
CA GLN A 6 -46.51 -28.89 8.45
C GLN A 6 -46.64 -28.98 6.92
N GLY A 7 -47.22 -27.96 6.27
CA GLY A 7 -47.41 -27.96 4.82
C GLY A 7 -46.07 -27.92 4.06
N GLY A 8 -45.57 -29.08 3.65
CA GLY A 8 -44.39 -29.20 2.77
C GLY A 8 -43.37 -30.29 3.11
N LEU A 9 -43.52 -31.03 4.22
CA LEU A 9 -42.59 -32.09 4.63
C LEU A 9 -43.21 -33.48 4.48
N SER A 10 -42.45 -34.47 3.98
CA SER A 10 -42.94 -35.84 3.83
C SER A 10 -43.08 -36.57 5.17
N ASP A 11 -44.03 -37.51 5.27
CA ASP A 11 -44.26 -38.32 6.48
C ASP A 11 -43.01 -39.10 6.91
N ARG A 12 -42.22 -39.55 5.94
CA ARG A 12 -40.94 -40.21 6.16
C ARG A 12 -39.93 -39.29 6.88
N LEU A 13 -39.86 -38.02 6.48
CA LEU A 13 -38.96 -37.04 7.10
C LEU A 13 -39.42 -36.65 8.51
N LEU A 14 -40.74 -36.54 8.73
CA LEU A 14 -41.31 -36.30 10.06
C LEU A 14 -41.06 -37.46 11.03
N SER A 15 -41.15 -38.71 10.55
CA SER A 15 -40.80 -39.90 11.34
C SER A 15 -39.32 -39.94 11.71
N LEU A 16 -38.41 -39.67 10.76
CA LEU A 16 -36.97 -39.60 11.03
C LEU A 16 -36.62 -38.49 12.02
N ARG A 17 -37.28 -37.34 11.89
CA ARG A 17 -37.16 -36.22 12.83
C ARG A 17 -37.61 -36.61 14.24
N HIS A 18 -38.74 -37.31 14.41
CA HIS A 18 -39.20 -37.75 15.73
C HIS A 18 -38.16 -38.63 16.43
N ARG A 19 -37.68 -39.65 15.72
CA ARG A 19 -36.65 -40.58 16.21
C ARG A 19 -35.33 -39.89 16.55
N LEU A 20 -34.98 -38.84 15.79
CA LEU A 20 -33.84 -37.99 16.11
C LEU A 20 -34.04 -37.29 17.45
N HIS A 21 -35.16 -36.58 17.66
CA HIS A 21 -35.39 -35.84 18.91
C HIS A 21 -35.45 -36.76 20.13
N GLU A 22 -36.06 -37.95 20.03
CA GLU A 22 -36.04 -38.96 21.10
C GLU A 22 -34.61 -39.35 21.47
N SER A 23 -33.76 -39.59 20.48
CA SER A 23 -32.37 -39.96 20.73
C SER A 23 -31.54 -38.80 21.29
N LEU A 24 -31.80 -37.57 20.85
CA LEU A 24 -31.12 -36.38 21.36
C LEU A 24 -31.55 -36.05 22.79
N SER A 25 -32.80 -36.29 23.17
CA SER A 25 -33.30 -36.02 24.53
C SER A 25 -32.64 -36.89 25.61
N LEU A 26 -32.04 -38.02 25.24
CA LEU A 26 -31.30 -38.88 26.17
C LEU A 26 -29.96 -38.25 26.61
N GLY A 27 -29.39 -37.35 25.80
CA GLY A 27 -28.07 -36.76 26.08
C GLY A 27 -28.05 -35.24 26.25
N LEU A 28 -29.05 -34.51 25.74
CA LEU A 28 -29.18 -33.07 25.92
C LEU A 28 -29.82 -32.73 27.28
N LYS A 29 -29.14 -31.89 28.07
CA LYS A 29 -29.68 -31.29 29.29
C LYS A 29 -29.68 -29.77 29.15
N TYR A 30 -30.65 -29.12 29.77
CA TYR A 30 -30.76 -27.66 29.80
C TYR A 30 -30.08 -27.10 31.05
N ASP A 31 -29.21 -26.13 30.86
CA ASP A 31 -28.57 -25.39 31.96
C ASP A 31 -29.55 -24.36 32.57
N ASN A 32 -29.20 -23.77 33.71
CA ASN A 32 -30.00 -22.74 34.40
C ASN A 32 -30.29 -21.51 33.53
N GLU A 33 -29.48 -21.28 32.48
CA GLU A 33 -29.64 -20.22 31.47
C GLU A 33 -30.50 -20.64 30.26
N GLN A 34 -31.18 -21.79 30.30
CA GLN A 34 -31.98 -22.39 29.22
C GLN A 34 -31.21 -22.84 27.95
N GLU A 35 -29.87 -22.85 27.98
CA GLU A 35 -29.07 -23.43 26.89
C GLU A 35 -28.97 -24.95 27.00
N ALA A 36 -29.29 -25.67 25.93
CA ALA A 36 -29.09 -27.11 25.86
C ALA A 36 -27.60 -27.43 25.67
N LYS A 37 -27.06 -28.38 26.43
CA LYS A 37 -25.71 -28.94 26.26
C LYS A 37 -25.76 -30.46 26.31
N TRP A 38 -24.87 -31.12 25.57
CA TRP A 38 -24.75 -32.58 25.63
C TRP A 38 -23.88 -32.98 26.82
N VAL A 39 -24.43 -33.80 27.72
CA VAL A 39 -23.79 -34.17 29.00
C VAL A 39 -23.61 -35.70 29.14
N CYS A 40 -24.17 -36.49 28.22
CA CYS A 40 -24.07 -37.95 28.28
C CYS A 40 -22.71 -38.45 27.79
N ILE A 41 -22.06 -39.31 28.59
CA ILE A 41 -20.76 -39.92 28.28
C ILE A 41 -20.93 -41.41 27.89
N ASP A 42 -22.16 -41.93 27.87
CA ASP A 42 -22.44 -43.32 27.51
C ASP A 42 -22.22 -43.54 26.00
N ALA A 43 -21.26 -44.39 25.66
CA ALA A 43 -20.87 -44.70 24.29
C ALA A 43 -22.01 -45.29 23.43
N GLY A 44 -22.92 -46.05 24.04
CA GLY A 44 -24.08 -46.63 23.35
C GLY A 44 -25.09 -45.55 22.96
N ILE A 45 -25.37 -44.62 23.89
CA ILE A 45 -26.27 -43.48 23.66
C ILE A 45 -25.67 -42.53 22.60
N GLU A 46 -24.38 -42.22 22.69
CA GLU A 46 -23.66 -41.43 21.67
C GLU A 46 -23.73 -42.09 20.28
N SER A 47 -23.44 -43.39 20.18
CA SER A 47 -23.49 -44.13 18.92
C SER A 47 -24.89 -44.15 18.32
N GLN A 48 -25.92 -44.35 19.15
CA GLN A 48 -27.30 -44.33 18.72
C GLN A 48 -27.71 -42.93 18.22
N ALA A 49 -27.34 -41.87 18.95
CA ALA A 49 -27.60 -40.50 18.53
C ALA A 49 -26.95 -40.18 17.19
N LEU A 50 -25.69 -40.53 17.00
CA LEU A 50 -24.95 -40.32 15.74
C LEU A 50 -25.59 -41.08 14.56
N LYS A 51 -26.01 -42.33 14.75
CA LYS A 51 -26.74 -43.10 13.72
C LYS A 51 -28.06 -42.44 13.32
N ARG A 52 -28.78 -41.85 14.29
CA ARG A 52 -30.04 -41.14 14.03
C ARG A 52 -29.81 -39.79 13.35
N MET A 53 -28.76 -39.07 13.73
CA MET A 53 -28.32 -37.86 13.03
C MET A 53 -27.97 -38.17 11.57
N ASP A 54 -27.14 -39.19 11.32
CA ASP A 54 -26.72 -39.57 9.97
C ASP A 54 -27.92 -39.94 9.08
N ALA A 55 -28.82 -40.80 9.59
CA ALA A 55 -30.03 -41.20 8.87
C ALA A 55 -30.95 -40.00 8.56
N PHE A 56 -31.05 -39.03 9.46
CA PHE A 56 -31.80 -37.80 9.24
C PHE A 56 -31.14 -36.91 8.18
N LEU A 57 -29.83 -36.68 8.28
CA LEU A 57 -29.07 -35.85 7.34
C LEU A 57 -29.10 -36.42 5.90
N ASN A 58 -29.02 -37.75 5.75
CA ASN A 58 -29.13 -38.42 4.44
C ASN A 58 -30.50 -38.24 3.76
N SER A 59 -31.52 -37.79 4.51
CA SER A 59 -32.86 -37.52 3.97
C SER A 59 -33.10 -36.04 3.59
N LEU A 60 -32.13 -35.16 3.85
CA LEU A 60 -32.27 -33.72 3.59
C LEU A 60 -31.71 -33.34 2.22
N SER A 61 -32.45 -32.50 1.50
CA SER A 61 -31.93 -31.73 0.37
C SER A 61 -31.53 -30.31 0.82
N LEU A 62 -30.72 -29.62 0.02
CA LEU A 62 -30.35 -28.22 0.23
C LEU A 62 -31.57 -27.30 0.40
N SER A 63 -32.66 -27.54 -0.36
CA SER A 63 -33.89 -26.75 -0.27
C SER A 63 -34.67 -26.97 1.04
N LEU A 64 -34.66 -28.19 1.58
CA LEU A 64 -35.34 -28.55 2.83
C LEU A 64 -34.62 -28.05 4.08
N SER A 65 -33.30 -27.82 3.99
CA SER A 65 -32.48 -27.33 5.12
C SER A 65 -32.91 -25.96 5.66
N ARG A 66 -33.59 -25.15 4.82
CA ARG A 66 -34.08 -23.81 5.16
C ARG A 66 -35.47 -23.80 5.81
N HIS A 67 -36.14 -24.94 5.90
CA HIS A 67 -37.45 -25.02 6.54
C HIS A 67 -37.31 -24.78 8.06
N PRO A 68 -38.12 -23.89 8.69
CA PRO A 68 -37.93 -23.49 10.10
C PRO A 68 -37.90 -24.67 11.09
N LEU A 69 -38.74 -25.67 10.86
CA LEU A 69 -38.73 -26.89 11.66
C LEU A 69 -37.38 -27.62 11.55
N ILE A 70 -36.81 -27.75 10.34
CA ILE A 70 -35.54 -28.45 10.09
C ILE A 70 -34.39 -27.66 10.70
N GLN A 71 -34.38 -26.33 10.58
CA GLN A 71 -33.38 -25.46 11.24
C GLN A 71 -33.35 -25.68 12.76
N ALA A 72 -34.51 -25.77 13.42
CA ALA A 72 -34.57 -26.07 14.86
C ALA A 72 -34.00 -27.46 15.21
N SER A 73 -34.08 -28.44 14.30
CA SER A 73 -33.49 -29.76 14.50
C SER A 73 -31.98 -29.76 14.26
N ILE A 74 -31.53 -29.04 13.22
CA ILE A 74 -30.10 -28.82 12.93
C ILE A 74 -29.41 -28.13 14.11
N SER A 75 -30.02 -27.11 14.70
CA SER A 75 -29.47 -26.43 15.88
C SER A 75 -29.20 -27.41 17.03
N LYS A 76 -30.16 -28.30 17.34
CA LYS A 76 -29.95 -29.36 18.36
C LYS A 76 -28.89 -30.38 17.96
N ILE A 77 -28.78 -30.74 16.68
CA ILE A 77 -27.72 -31.61 16.18
C ILE A 77 -26.34 -30.96 16.40
N ILE A 78 -26.18 -29.67 16.08
CA ILE A 78 -24.93 -28.91 16.28
C ILE A 78 -24.53 -28.92 17.76
N THR A 79 -25.46 -28.63 18.66
CA THR A 79 -25.24 -28.69 20.11
C THR A 79 -24.80 -30.08 20.57
N ALA A 80 -25.47 -31.13 20.09
CA ALA A 80 -25.13 -32.50 20.47
C ALA A 80 -23.76 -32.93 19.94
N LEU A 81 -23.48 -32.67 18.66
CA LEU A 81 -22.18 -32.95 18.04
C LEU A 81 -21.04 -32.22 18.76
N THR A 82 -21.26 -30.97 19.16
CA THR A 82 -20.26 -30.17 19.89
C THR A 82 -19.80 -30.84 21.18
N GLY A 83 -20.73 -31.46 21.93
CA GLY A 83 -20.39 -32.19 23.15
C GLY A 83 -19.82 -33.59 22.89
N ILE A 84 -20.37 -34.35 21.92
CA ILE A 84 -19.84 -35.67 21.56
C ILE A 84 -18.40 -35.58 21.02
N LEU A 85 -18.06 -34.50 20.30
CA LEU A 85 -16.69 -34.25 19.83
C LEU A 85 -15.69 -34.03 20.98
N LYS A 86 -16.15 -33.72 22.21
CA LYS A 86 -15.31 -33.60 23.41
C LYS A 86 -15.23 -34.91 24.22
N SER A 87 -15.87 -35.99 23.74
CA SER A 87 -15.88 -37.30 24.41
C SER A 87 -14.48 -37.94 24.42
N HIS A 88 -14.21 -38.74 25.45
CA HIS A 88 -12.98 -39.55 25.52
C HIS A 88 -13.04 -40.81 24.64
N ASN A 89 -14.21 -41.15 24.11
CA ASN A 89 -14.38 -42.32 23.26
C ASN A 89 -14.00 -42.02 21.80
N THR A 90 -12.88 -42.59 21.35
CA THR A 90 -12.37 -42.41 19.99
C THR A 90 -13.33 -42.88 18.90
N ALA A 91 -14.12 -43.93 19.14
CA ALA A 91 -15.10 -44.43 18.17
C ALA A 91 -16.29 -43.46 18.01
N SER A 92 -16.77 -42.90 19.12
CA SER A 92 -17.82 -41.86 19.11
C SER A 92 -17.32 -40.60 18.41
N VAL A 93 -16.11 -40.13 18.72
CA VAL A 93 -15.51 -38.95 18.10
C VAL A 93 -15.31 -39.14 16.59
N ASN A 94 -14.82 -40.29 16.14
CA ASN A 94 -14.64 -40.59 14.72
C ASN A 94 -15.96 -40.53 13.94
N ASN A 95 -17.03 -41.11 14.50
CA ASN A 95 -18.36 -41.06 13.91
C ASN A 95 -18.94 -39.63 13.95
N ALA A 96 -18.68 -38.88 15.02
CA ALA A 96 -19.10 -37.49 15.15
C ALA A 96 -18.42 -36.56 14.15
N ILE A 97 -17.13 -36.76 13.83
CA ILE A 97 -16.43 -36.02 12.77
C ILE A 97 -17.13 -36.24 11.42
N GLU A 98 -17.48 -37.49 11.10
CA GLU A 98 -18.15 -37.83 9.83
C GLU A 98 -19.52 -37.17 9.70
N VAL A 99 -20.34 -37.28 10.75
CA VAL A 99 -21.66 -36.65 10.80
C VAL A 99 -21.52 -35.12 10.73
N THR A 100 -20.51 -34.54 11.38
CA THR A 100 -20.20 -33.11 11.28
C THR A 100 -19.85 -32.71 9.85
N SER A 101 -18.98 -33.45 9.15
CA SER A 101 -18.63 -33.17 7.76
C SER A 101 -19.85 -33.22 6.84
N LYS A 102 -20.72 -34.23 7.00
CA LYS A 102 -22.00 -34.34 6.24
C LYS A 102 -22.94 -33.18 6.55
N LEU A 103 -23.07 -32.82 7.83
CA LEU A 103 -23.90 -31.69 8.25
C LEU A 103 -23.44 -30.40 7.58
N VAL A 104 -22.16 -30.08 7.72
CA VAL A 104 -21.53 -28.86 7.17
C VAL A 104 -21.72 -28.79 5.65
N PHE A 105 -21.60 -29.92 4.95
CA PHE A 105 -21.88 -30.01 3.50
C PHE A 105 -23.33 -29.72 3.13
N ILE A 106 -24.31 -30.05 3.99
CA ILE A 106 -25.74 -29.79 3.75
C ILE A 106 -26.09 -28.32 4.03
N ILE A 107 -25.55 -27.74 5.11
CA ILE A 107 -25.92 -26.38 5.55
C ILE A 107 -25.15 -25.26 4.82
N GLN A 108 -23.95 -25.54 4.30
CA GLN A 108 -23.13 -24.65 3.47
C GLN A 108 -23.15 -23.17 3.91
N THR A 109 -23.81 -22.29 3.15
CA THR A 109 -23.82 -20.84 3.40
C THR A 109 -24.72 -20.42 4.57
N SER A 110 -25.67 -21.27 4.99
CA SER A 110 -26.54 -21.05 6.16
C SER A 110 -25.86 -21.37 7.49
N ILE A 111 -24.58 -21.73 7.51
CA ILE A 111 -23.80 -21.99 8.74
C ILE A 111 -23.87 -20.83 9.74
N ARG A 112 -23.98 -19.58 9.25
CA ARG A 112 -24.03 -18.37 10.07
C ARG A 112 -25.25 -18.28 10.97
N ASP A 113 -26.33 -18.98 10.59
CA ASP A 113 -27.60 -18.95 11.30
C ASP A 113 -27.58 -19.84 12.55
N TYR A 114 -26.45 -20.53 12.81
CA TYR A 114 -26.32 -21.53 13.87
C TYR A 114 -25.19 -21.21 14.87
N PRO A 115 -25.30 -21.68 16.13
CA PRO A 115 -24.27 -21.49 17.15
C PRO A 115 -23.06 -22.42 16.91
N THR A 116 -22.12 -22.00 16.07
CA THR A 116 -20.97 -22.82 15.63
C THR A 116 -19.65 -22.55 16.36
N LEU A 117 -19.59 -21.56 17.26
CA LEU A 117 -18.35 -21.19 17.97
C LEU A 117 -17.76 -22.36 18.77
N GLU A 118 -18.58 -23.06 19.55
CA GLU A 118 -18.10 -24.19 20.34
C GLU A 118 -17.70 -25.37 19.45
N MET A 119 -18.35 -25.56 18.30
CA MET A 119 -17.98 -26.58 17.32
C MET A 119 -16.60 -26.28 16.71
N ILE A 120 -16.32 -25.01 16.39
CA ILE A 120 -14.99 -24.56 15.95
C ILE A 120 -13.94 -24.89 17.02
N ALA A 121 -14.25 -24.61 18.29
CA ALA A 121 -13.35 -24.93 19.40
C ALA A 121 -13.09 -26.44 19.54
N SER A 122 -14.13 -27.26 19.47
CA SER A 122 -14.00 -28.73 19.53
C SER A 122 -13.17 -29.28 18.37
N LEU A 123 -13.46 -28.87 17.13
CA LEU A 123 -12.70 -29.32 15.95
C LEU A 123 -11.24 -28.84 15.99
N SER A 124 -11.00 -27.60 16.45
CA SER A 124 -9.65 -27.05 16.60
C SER A 124 -8.84 -27.84 17.63
N HIS A 125 -9.47 -28.19 18.75
CA HIS A 125 -8.84 -29.01 19.79
C HIS A 125 -8.53 -30.42 19.30
N LEU A 126 -9.43 -31.05 18.54
CA LEU A 126 -9.19 -32.39 18.00
C LEU A 126 -7.99 -32.43 17.04
N LEU A 127 -7.81 -31.38 16.24
CA LEU A 127 -6.63 -31.23 15.39
C LEU A 127 -5.36 -31.08 16.23
N SER A 128 -5.37 -30.28 17.30
CA SER A 128 -4.18 -30.07 18.14
C SER A 128 -3.72 -31.31 18.90
N LEU A 129 -4.61 -32.27 19.17
CA LEU A 129 -4.24 -33.56 19.77
C LEU A 129 -3.38 -34.43 18.86
N ASN A 130 -3.53 -34.32 17.53
CA ASN A 130 -2.80 -35.12 16.53
C ASN A 130 -2.82 -36.65 16.75
N ARG A 131 -3.95 -37.21 17.22
CA ARG A 131 -4.08 -38.66 17.53
C ARG A 131 -4.89 -39.48 16.52
N PHE A 132 -5.46 -38.84 15.51
CA PHE A 132 -6.40 -39.47 14.58
C PHE A 132 -5.74 -39.92 13.27
N PRO A 133 -6.26 -40.96 12.59
CA PRO A 133 -5.75 -41.38 11.29
C PRO A 133 -5.97 -40.29 10.21
N PRO A 134 -5.16 -40.28 9.14
CA PRO A 134 -5.18 -39.21 8.12
C PRO A 134 -6.56 -38.96 7.48
N THR A 135 -7.36 -40.00 7.25
CA THR A 135 -8.71 -39.87 6.68
C THR A 135 -9.68 -39.09 7.59
N ARG A 136 -9.58 -39.30 8.91
CA ARG A 136 -10.38 -38.58 9.91
C ARG A 136 -9.86 -37.17 10.14
N LYS A 137 -8.54 -36.97 10.11
CA LYS A 137 -7.92 -35.64 10.08
C LYS A 137 -8.42 -34.83 8.88
N SER A 138 -8.37 -35.38 7.67
CA SER A 138 -8.84 -34.74 6.43
C SER A 138 -10.33 -34.32 6.54
N SER A 139 -11.19 -35.22 7.04
CA SER A 139 -12.61 -34.89 7.28
C SER A 139 -12.81 -33.74 8.27
N CYS A 140 -12.01 -33.70 9.33
CA CYS A 140 -12.01 -32.63 10.33
C CYS A 140 -11.50 -31.30 9.76
N LEU A 141 -10.40 -31.32 9.00
CA LEU A 141 -9.83 -30.16 8.30
C LEU A 141 -10.82 -29.56 7.32
N ALA A 142 -11.48 -30.39 6.51
CA ALA A 142 -12.47 -29.96 5.52
C ALA A 142 -13.72 -29.34 6.18
N ALA A 143 -14.23 -29.96 7.25
CA ALA A 143 -15.37 -29.43 8.01
C ALA A 143 -15.02 -28.07 8.64
N LEU A 144 -13.86 -27.98 9.30
CA LEU A 144 -13.40 -26.73 9.91
C LEU A 144 -13.19 -25.63 8.85
N SER A 145 -12.53 -25.94 7.73
CA SER A 145 -12.31 -24.96 6.66
C SER A 145 -13.62 -24.43 6.08
N THR A 146 -14.63 -25.30 5.90
CA THR A 146 -15.94 -24.89 5.40
C THR A 146 -16.68 -24.00 6.39
N ILE A 147 -16.65 -24.33 7.69
CA ILE A 147 -17.25 -23.47 8.73
C ILE A 147 -16.55 -22.10 8.74
N LEU A 148 -15.21 -22.08 8.81
CA LEU A 148 -14.42 -20.85 8.87
C LEU A 148 -14.59 -19.98 7.63
N THR A 149 -14.66 -20.57 6.43
CA THR A 149 -14.89 -19.83 5.18
C THR A 149 -16.20 -19.05 5.26
N ASN A 150 -17.26 -19.68 5.76
CA ASN A 150 -18.55 -19.03 5.93
C ASN A 150 -18.54 -18.03 7.10
N MET A 151 -17.76 -18.25 8.15
CA MET A 151 -17.66 -17.31 9.28
C MET A 151 -16.73 -16.11 9.04
N SER A 152 -15.87 -16.16 8.02
CA SER A 152 -14.83 -15.16 7.74
C SER A 152 -15.36 -13.73 7.53
N SER A 153 -16.58 -13.58 7.00
CA SER A 153 -17.20 -12.27 6.80
C SER A 153 -18.06 -11.79 7.99
N ALA A 154 -18.10 -12.53 9.10
CA ALA A 154 -18.75 -12.07 10.32
C ALA A 154 -17.89 -10.97 10.96
N SER A 155 -18.47 -9.81 11.26
CA SER A 155 -17.80 -8.70 11.95
C SER A 155 -18.06 -8.73 13.47
N GLY A 156 -17.22 -8.05 14.25
CA GLY A 156 -17.47 -7.82 15.68
C GLY A 156 -16.93 -8.91 16.62
N LYS A 157 -17.72 -9.27 17.65
CA LYS A 157 -17.28 -10.12 18.78
C LYS A 157 -16.92 -11.55 18.37
N ASN A 158 -17.67 -12.15 17.44
CA ASN A 158 -17.44 -13.54 17.00
C ASN A 158 -16.12 -13.69 16.23
N HIS A 159 -15.74 -12.68 15.44
CA HIS A 159 -14.47 -12.70 14.70
C HIS A 159 -13.26 -12.78 15.64
N ARG A 160 -13.29 -12.02 16.74
CA ARG A 160 -12.26 -12.07 17.81
C ARG A 160 -12.24 -13.42 18.53
N LYS A 161 -13.40 -13.90 18.98
CA LYS A 161 -13.48 -15.21 19.67
C LYS A 161 -12.94 -16.36 18.82
N ILE A 162 -13.22 -16.37 17.51
CA ILE A 162 -12.68 -17.41 16.62
C ILE A 162 -11.15 -17.30 16.51
N LYS A 163 -10.61 -16.08 16.40
CA LYS A 163 -9.16 -15.85 16.43
C LYS A 163 -8.55 -16.46 17.70
N ASP A 164 -9.11 -16.14 18.86
CA ASP A 164 -8.61 -16.60 20.16
C ASP A 164 -8.66 -18.14 20.26
N ILE A 165 -9.73 -18.77 19.74
CA ILE A 165 -9.85 -20.23 19.65
C ILE A 165 -8.73 -20.83 18.78
N LEU A 166 -8.46 -20.25 17.61
CA LEU A 166 -7.44 -20.74 16.69
C LEU A 166 -6.02 -20.58 17.27
N GLU A 167 -5.77 -19.49 18.00
CA GLU A 167 -4.50 -19.22 18.69
C GLU A 167 -4.31 -20.17 19.89
N THR A 168 -5.33 -20.33 20.73
CA THR A 168 -5.30 -21.22 21.91
C THR A 168 -4.99 -22.67 21.52
N ASN A 169 -5.54 -23.13 20.39
CA ASN A 169 -5.31 -24.48 19.89
C ASN A 169 -4.07 -24.59 18.98
N SER A 170 -3.28 -23.53 18.83
CA SER A 170 -2.04 -23.52 18.03
C SER A 170 -2.23 -24.08 16.61
N ILE A 171 -3.34 -23.73 15.94
CA ILE A 171 -3.74 -24.36 14.67
C ILE A 171 -2.69 -24.20 13.57
N VAL A 172 -2.02 -23.04 13.49
CA VAL A 172 -0.95 -22.81 12.50
C VAL A 172 0.24 -23.75 12.72
N VAL A 173 0.60 -24.02 13.98
CA VAL A 173 1.67 -24.97 14.32
C VAL A 173 1.27 -26.40 13.94
N CYS A 174 0.02 -26.77 14.22
CA CYS A 174 -0.54 -28.08 13.83
C CYS A 174 -0.51 -28.27 12.31
N ILE A 175 -0.89 -27.23 11.55
CA ILE A 175 -0.82 -27.21 10.08
C ILE A 175 0.62 -27.46 9.59
N SER A 176 1.63 -26.80 10.18
CA SER A 176 3.04 -26.98 9.82
C SER A 176 3.49 -28.46 9.96
N HIS A 177 2.94 -29.16 10.95
CA HIS A 177 3.15 -30.60 11.10
C HIS A 177 2.41 -31.43 10.05
N PHE A 178 1.13 -31.15 9.80
CA PHE A 178 0.28 -31.92 8.87
C PHE A 178 0.66 -31.77 7.41
N LEU A 179 1.33 -30.67 7.02
CA LEU A 179 1.83 -30.50 5.65
C LEU A 179 2.95 -31.47 5.27
N LYS A 180 3.47 -32.25 6.22
CA LYS A 180 4.39 -33.36 5.95
C LYS A 180 3.67 -34.67 5.59
N GLU A 181 2.37 -34.75 5.85
CA GLU A 181 1.53 -35.92 5.55
C GLU A 181 0.83 -35.72 4.19
N ILE A 182 1.09 -36.61 3.22
CA ILE A 182 0.58 -36.48 1.84
C ILE A 182 -0.95 -36.64 1.81
N GLU A 183 -1.49 -37.54 2.62
CA GLU A 183 -2.90 -37.95 2.63
C GLU A 183 -3.86 -36.84 3.06
N CYS A 184 -3.40 -35.86 3.84
CA CYS A 184 -4.20 -34.71 4.25
C CYS A 184 -3.64 -33.37 3.75
N PHE A 185 -2.65 -33.40 2.85
CA PHE A 185 -1.97 -32.19 2.39
C PHE A 185 -2.95 -31.16 1.80
N THR A 186 -3.83 -31.61 0.91
CA THR A 186 -4.79 -30.73 0.22
C THR A 186 -5.72 -30.04 1.20
N GLU A 187 -6.38 -30.77 2.09
CA GLU A 187 -7.28 -30.17 3.09
C GLU A 187 -6.53 -29.29 4.08
N THR A 188 -5.28 -29.63 4.40
CA THR A 188 -4.41 -28.82 5.26
C THR A 188 -4.09 -27.47 4.63
N VAL A 189 -3.70 -27.44 3.35
CA VAL A 189 -3.43 -26.20 2.61
C VAL A 189 -4.71 -25.36 2.44
N VAL A 190 -5.85 -26.01 2.18
CA VAL A 190 -7.15 -25.33 2.08
C VAL A 190 -7.55 -24.69 3.42
N LEU A 191 -7.36 -25.38 4.54
CA LEU A 191 -7.58 -24.79 5.86
C LEU A 191 -6.63 -23.62 6.12
N LEU A 192 -5.34 -23.79 5.82
CA LEU A 192 -4.34 -22.74 5.98
C LEU A 192 -4.75 -21.47 5.23
N ARG A 193 -5.12 -21.59 3.96
CA ARG A 193 -5.64 -20.49 3.14
C ARG A 193 -6.81 -19.80 3.81
N THR A 194 -7.81 -20.57 4.24
CA THR A 194 -9.01 -20.04 4.89
C THR A 194 -8.68 -19.25 6.16
N VAL A 195 -7.77 -19.78 6.98
CA VAL A 195 -7.31 -19.13 8.22
C VAL A 195 -6.60 -17.80 7.92
N VAL A 196 -5.62 -17.78 7.01
CA VAL A 196 -4.84 -16.56 6.72
C VAL A 196 -5.64 -15.51 5.94
N LEU A 197 -6.64 -15.93 5.16
CA LEU A 197 -7.52 -15.03 4.43
C LEU A 197 -8.56 -14.40 5.38
N GLY A 198 -9.15 -15.22 6.26
CA GLY A 198 -10.20 -14.80 7.20
C GLY A 198 -9.68 -14.01 8.40
N TRP A 199 -8.50 -14.34 8.93
CA TRP A 199 -7.92 -13.69 10.12
C TRP A 199 -6.54 -13.13 9.80
N PRO A 200 -6.46 -11.90 9.26
CA PRO A 200 -5.22 -11.35 8.74
C PRO A 200 -4.06 -11.29 9.75
N ALA A 201 -4.34 -11.18 11.05
CA ALA A 201 -3.35 -11.21 12.12
C ALA A 201 -2.56 -12.53 12.19
N LEU A 202 -3.12 -13.65 11.72
CA LEU A 202 -2.45 -14.96 11.75
C LEU A 202 -1.42 -15.15 10.63
N ARG A 203 -1.37 -14.25 9.63
CA ARG A 203 -0.38 -14.32 8.54
C ARG A 203 1.05 -14.31 9.05
N PHE A 204 1.33 -13.51 10.09
CA PHE A 204 2.65 -13.42 10.72
C PHE A 204 3.19 -14.80 11.14
N ARG A 205 2.36 -15.60 11.81
CA ARG A 205 2.75 -16.93 12.29
C ARG A 205 3.13 -17.88 11.16
N VAL A 206 2.62 -17.63 9.96
CA VAL A 206 2.88 -18.45 8.78
C VAL A 206 4.16 -18.04 8.08
N TRP A 207 4.29 -16.75 7.72
CA TRP A 207 5.48 -16.31 6.97
C TRP A 207 6.76 -16.23 7.82
N LYS A 208 6.65 -16.10 9.15
CA LYS A 208 7.81 -16.17 10.07
C LYS A 208 8.35 -17.58 10.25
N ASP A 209 7.54 -18.62 10.04
CA ASP A 209 7.97 -20.02 10.11
C ASP A 209 8.71 -20.39 8.83
N ASP A 210 10.05 -20.37 8.89
CA ASP A 210 10.92 -20.69 7.75
C ASP A 210 10.70 -22.12 7.22
N ASN A 211 10.37 -23.08 8.09
CA ASN A 211 10.09 -24.45 7.67
C ASN A 211 8.77 -24.53 6.90
N LEU A 212 7.74 -23.83 7.37
CA LEU A 212 6.46 -23.74 6.66
C LEU A 212 6.61 -23.05 5.30
N MET A 213 7.32 -21.93 5.25
CA MET A 213 7.61 -21.23 3.99
C MET A 213 8.41 -22.10 3.01
N LYS A 214 9.35 -22.90 3.52
CA LYS A 214 10.10 -23.88 2.71
C LYS A 214 9.18 -24.96 2.13
N ILE A 215 8.31 -25.58 2.92
CA ILE A 215 7.37 -26.61 2.46
C ILE A 215 6.43 -26.05 1.38
N LEU A 216 5.93 -24.82 1.56
CA LEU A 216 5.11 -24.15 0.55
C LEU A 216 5.91 -23.90 -0.74
N GLY A 217 7.18 -23.48 -0.63
CA GLY A 217 8.02 -23.26 -1.81
C GLY A 217 8.44 -24.52 -2.55
N GLU A 218 8.60 -25.64 -1.86
CA GLU A 218 8.86 -26.95 -2.47
C GLU A 218 7.66 -27.46 -3.27
N ASN A 219 6.44 -27.15 -2.83
CA ASN A 219 5.20 -27.62 -3.46
C ASN A 219 4.53 -26.61 -4.41
N CYS A 220 5.15 -25.44 -4.62
CA CYS A 220 4.62 -24.39 -5.49
C CYS A 220 4.48 -24.84 -6.95
N ASP A 221 5.47 -25.58 -7.46
CA ASP A 221 5.54 -26.10 -8.83
C ASP A 221 5.31 -27.63 -8.89
N ASN A 222 4.52 -28.16 -7.94
CA ASN A 222 4.22 -29.60 -7.86
C ASN A 222 3.52 -30.10 -9.14
N SER A 223 3.86 -31.32 -9.56
CA SER A 223 3.26 -31.98 -10.73
C SER A 223 1.75 -32.20 -10.61
N LEU A 224 1.24 -32.30 -9.37
CA LEU A 224 -0.20 -32.40 -9.11
C LEU A 224 -0.83 -31.01 -9.11
N ILE A 225 -1.67 -30.73 -10.13
CA ILE A 225 -2.36 -29.44 -10.35
C ILE A 225 -3.08 -28.96 -9.07
N LEU A 226 -3.77 -29.86 -8.37
CA LEU A 226 -4.53 -29.52 -7.18
C LEU A 226 -3.64 -29.01 -6.03
N ILE A 227 -2.44 -29.57 -5.90
CA ILE A 227 -1.47 -29.17 -4.86
C ILE A 227 -0.90 -27.79 -5.19
N SER A 228 -0.33 -27.62 -6.39
CA SER A 228 0.29 -26.35 -6.80
C SER A 228 -0.72 -25.19 -6.79
N THR A 229 -1.92 -25.41 -7.30
CA THR A 229 -3.01 -24.41 -7.27
C THR A 229 -3.36 -23.97 -5.86
N ASN A 230 -3.50 -24.90 -4.91
CA ASN A 230 -3.85 -24.56 -3.52
C ASN A 230 -2.69 -23.89 -2.78
N VAL A 231 -1.44 -24.28 -3.05
CA VAL A 231 -0.25 -23.64 -2.50
C VAL A 231 -0.14 -22.19 -2.99
N LEU A 232 -0.30 -21.94 -4.29
CA LEU A 232 -0.30 -20.59 -4.87
C LEU A 232 -1.41 -19.70 -4.27
N LYS A 233 -2.57 -20.28 -3.94
CA LYS A 233 -3.64 -19.55 -3.23
C LYS A 233 -3.28 -19.17 -1.79
N VAL A 234 -2.54 -20.02 -1.07
CA VAL A 234 -2.00 -19.69 0.26
C VAL A 234 -1.00 -18.56 0.14
N LEU A 235 -0.03 -18.68 -0.78
CA LEU A 235 0.96 -17.64 -1.04
C LEU A 235 0.29 -16.31 -1.42
N SER A 236 -0.76 -16.34 -2.25
CA SER A 236 -1.54 -15.15 -2.61
C SER A 236 -2.18 -14.49 -1.39
N SER A 237 -2.68 -15.30 -0.46
CA SER A 237 -3.31 -14.80 0.78
C SER A 237 -2.28 -14.22 1.75
N LEU A 238 -1.06 -14.75 1.76
CA LEU A 238 0.07 -14.19 2.51
C LEU A 238 0.58 -12.89 1.88
N ALA A 239 0.58 -12.78 0.55
CA ALA A 239 0.96 -11.59 -0.19
C ALA A 239 0.01 -10.39 0.00
N LEU A 240 -1.13 -10.58 0.69
CA LEU A 240 -1.97 -9.48 1.19
C LEU A 240 -1.37 -8.75 2.42
N CYS A 241 -0.15 -9.14 2.82
CA CYS A 241 0.65 -8.54 3.87
C CYS A 241 2.00 -8.08 3.27
N SER A 242 2.39 -6.81 3.46
CA SER A 242 3.67 -6.27 2.99
C SER A 242 4.87 -7.08 3.49
N HIS A 243 4.87 -7.43 4.78
CA HIS A 243 5.93 -8.24 5.39
C HIS A 243 5.98 -9.67 4.82
N GLY A 244 4.82 -10.26 4.52
CA GLY A 244 4.73 -11.55 3.85
C GLY A 244 5.34 -11.52 2.44
N VAL A 245 5.11 -10.44 1.70
CA VAL A 245 5.75 -10.22 0.39
C VAL A 245 7.26 -10.10 0.53
N LYS A 246 7.75 -9.26 1.45
CA LYS A 246 9.20 -9.10 1.68
C LYS A 246 9.88 -10.44 1.94
N LYS A 247 9.30 -11.27 2.80
CA LYS A 247 9.83 -12.62 3.11
C LYS A 247 9.84 -13.56 1.90
N MET A 248 8.88 -13.45 0.98
CA MET A 248 8.89 -14.22 -0.26
C MET A 248 9.98 -13.75 -1.23
N LEU A 249 10.25 -12.45 -1.28
CA LEU A 249 11.30 -11.88 -2.14
C LEU A 249 12.71 -12.18 -1.65
N GLU A 250 12.91 -12.28 -0.33
CA GLU A 250 14.17 -12.74 0.26
C GLU A 250 14.53 -14.17 -0.18
N ASN A 251 13.55 -14.97 -0.61
CA ASN A 251 13.76 -16.30 -1.17
C ASN A 251 13.69 -16.28 -2.71
N GLU A 252 14.82 -15.98 -3.35
CA GLU A 252 14.92 -15.90 -4.80
C GLU A 252 14.42 -17.19 -5.52
N ALA A 253 14.68 -18.36 -4.95
CA ALA A 253 14.26 -19.64 -5.53
C ALA A 253 12.73 -19.79 -5.58
N LEU A 254 12.03 -19.37 -4.51
CA LEU A 254 10.57 -19.34 -4.48
C LEU A 254 10.02 -18.36 -5.53
N PHE A 255 10.59 -17.16 -5.61
CA PHE A 255 10.16 -16.15 -6.57
C PHE A 255 10.32 -16.64 -8.02
N CYS A 256 11.45 -17.27 -8.36
CA CYS A 256 11.67 -17.86 -9.68
C CYS A 256 10.66 -18.98 -10.01
N LYS A 257 10.30 -19.82 -9.03
CA LYS A 257 9.25 -20.85 -9.22
C LYS A 257 7.88 -20.24 -9.52
N ILE A 258 7.50 -19.17 -8.81
CA ILE A 258 6.24 -18.45 -9.07
C ILE A 258 6.21 -17.95 -10.52
N ILE A 259 7.29 -17.33 -10.98
CA ILE A 259 7.40 -16.84 -12.37
C ILE A 259 7.29 -18.01 -13.37
N LYS A 260 7.98 -19.12 -13.12
CA LYS A 260 7.88 -20.33 -13.96
C LYS A 260 6.44 -20.87 -14.05
N CYS A 261 5.68 -20.83 -12.96
CA CYS A 261 4.27 -21.23 -12.93
C CYS A 261 3.36 -20.35 -13.79
N MET A 262 3.77 -19.13 -14.15
CA MET A 262 3.01 -18.25 -15.07
C MET A 262 3.18 -18.66 -16.54
N GLY A 263 4.31 -19.32 -16.86
CA GLY A 263 4.70 -19.65 -18.22
C GLY A 263 3.78 -20.68 -18.90
N LYS A 264 3.86 -20.73 -20.23
CA LYS A 264 3.04 -21.58 -21.11
C LYS A 264 3.10 -23.08 -20.80
N SER A 265 4.21 -23.55 -20.23
CA SER A 265 4.41 -24.95 -19.85
C SER A 265 3.56 -25.39 -18.65
N SER A 266 2.98 -24.46 -17.90
CA SER A 266 2.16 -24.75 -16.73
C SER A 266 0.67 -24.92 -17.11
N PRO A 267 -0.08 -25.79 -16.39
CA PRO A 267 -1.53 -25.93 -16.56
C PRO A 267 -2.28 -24.61 -16.34
N VAL A 268 -3.42 -24.42 -17.02
CA VAL A 268 -4.16 -23.15 -17.04
C VAL A 268 -4.56 -22.68 -15.63
N GLU A 269 -5.00 -23.59 -14.77
CA GLU A 269 -5.39 -23.29 -13.39
C GLU A 269 -4.21 -22.78 -12.55
N VAL A 270 -3.04 -23.39 -12.75
CA VAL A 270 -1.79 -22.99 -12.08
C VAL A 270 -1.34 -21.62 -12.56
N ARG A 271 -1.44 -21.36 -13.88
CA ARG A 271 -1.11 -20.06 -14.48
C ARG A 271 -1.99 -18.94 -13.92
N ILE A 272 -3.30 -19.17 -13.81
CA ILE A 272 -4.25 -18.19 -13.25
C ILE A 272 -3.88 -17.84 -11.80
N GLU A 273 -3.68 -18.84 -10.93
CA GLU A 273 -3.34 -18.56 -9.52
C GLU A 273 -1.95 -17.95 -9.37
N SER A 274 -1.00 -18.29 -10.24
CA SER A 274 0.32 -17.66 -10.24
C SER A 274 0.26 -16.19 -10.67
N LEU A 275 -0.55 -15.85 -11.68
CA LEU A 275 -0.81 -14.46 -12.08
C LEU A 275 -1.49 -13.66 -10.95
N ILE A 276 -2.45 -14.25 -10.24
CA ILE A 276 -3.10 -13.64 -9.06
C ILE A 276 -2.05 -13.32 -7.98
N LEU A 277 -1.18 -14.29 -7.66
CA LEU A 277 -0.09 -14.12 -6.71
C LEU A 277 0.85 -13.00 -7.16
N PHE A 278 1.34 -13.07 -8.39
CA PHE A 278 2.27 -12.07 -8.94
C PHE A 278 1.67 -10.67 -8.92
N ARG A 279 0.38 -10.51 -9.24
CA ARG A 279 -0.33 -9.23 -9.12
C ARG A 279 -0.35 -8.70 -7.69
N HIS A 280 -0.42 -9.56 -6.68
CA HIS A 280 -0.29 -9.12 -5.28
C HIS A 280 1.13 -8.69 -4.94
N LEU A 281 2.15 -9.37 -5.48
CA LEU A 281 3.56 -9.03 -5.28
C LEU A 281 3.89 -7.65 -5.88
N VAL A 282 3.57 -7.40 -7.16
CA VAL A 282 3.96 -6.17 -7.90
C VAL A 282 3.37 -4.87 -7.32
N ARG A 283 2.45 -4.96 -6.36
CA ARG A 283 1.93 -3.79 -5.63
C ARG A 283 2.94 -3.14 -4.71
N PHE A 284 3.94 -3.88 -4.28
CA PHE A 284 4.98 -3.42 -3.36
C PHE A 284 6.20 -2.92 -4.14
N GLU A 285 6.78 -1.81 -3.68
CA GLU A 285 7.89 -1.14 -4.39
C GLU A 285 9.16 -2.02 -4.41
N GLU A 286 9.34 -2.86 -3.40
CA GLU A 286 10.43 -3.83 -3.31
C GLU A 286 10.41 -4.86 -4.46
N VAL A 287 9.23 -5.11 -5.04
CA VAL A 287 9.09 -6.02 -6.19
C VAL A 287 9.48 -5.33 -7.48
N THR A 288 9.24 -4.03 -7.63
CA THR A 288 9.59 -3.34 -8.88
C THR A 288 11.10 -3.27 -9.07
N SER A 289 11.89 -3.11 -8.00
CA SER A 289 13.36 -3.22 -8.05
C SER A 289 13.83 -4.64 -8.40
N THR A 290 13.13 -5.68 -7.95
CA THR A 290 13.45 -7.07 -8.25
C THR A 290 13.07 -7.45 -9.69
N VAL A 291 11.91 -6.98 -10.17
CA VAL A 291 11.44 -7.12 -11.56
C VAL A 291 12.34 -6.35 -12.53
N ARG A 292 13.03 -5.29 -12.09
CA ARG A 292 14.04 -4.58 -12.88
C ARG A 292 15.29 -5.41 -13.22
N ASN A 293 15.45 -6.60 -12.62
CA ASN A 293 16.61 -7.48 -12.79
C ASN A 293 16.32 -8.64 -13.79
N ALA A 294 17.04 -9.77 -13.66
CA ALA A 294 17.16 -10.85 -14.64
C ALA A 294 15.84 -11.55 -15.09
N ASN A 295 14.73 -11.38 -14.38
CA ASN A 295 13.47 -12.08 -14.66
C ASN A 295 12.47 -11.29 -15.52
N CYS A 296 12.80 -10.05 -15.88
CA CYS A 296 11.86 -9.13 -16.55
C CYS A 296 11.29 -9.72 -17.85
N GLU A 297 12.16 -10.31 -18.69
CA GLU A 297 11.78 -10.87 -19.99
C GLU A 297 10.83 -12.05 -19.84
N THR A 298 11.15 -12.99 -18.94
CA THR A 298 10.30 -14.17 -18.65
C THR A 298 8.93 -13.77 -18.12
N ILE A 299 8.85 -12.74 -17.29
CA ILE A 299 7.58 -12.22 -16.77
C ILE A 299 6.74 -11.65 -17.92
N VAL A 300 7.34 -10.83 -18.78
CA VAL A 300 6.67 -10.21 -19.93
C VAL A 300 6.17 -11.28 -20.89
N GLU A 301 7.02 -12.25 -21.26
CA GLU A 301 6.64 -13.37 -22.13
C GLU A 301 5.48 -14.19 -21.56
N ALA A 302 5.51 -14.49 -20.25
CA ALA A 302 4.44 -15.25 -19.60
C ALA A 302 3.09 -14.51 -19.61
N ILE A 303 3.10 -13.18 -19.44
CA ILE A 303 1.91 -12.32 -19.46
C ILE A 303 1.38 -12.21 -20.89
N THR A 304 2.23 -11.94 -21.88
CA THR A 304 1.80 -11.79 -23.28
C THR A 304 1.27 -13.10 -23.86
N ASP A 305 1.90 -14.24 -23.56
CA ASP A 305 1.38 -15.56 -23.94
C ASP A 305 0.03 -15.84 -23.27
N ALA A 306 -0.18 -15.46 -22.01
CA ALA A 306 -1.45 -15.64 -21.31
C ALA A 306 -2.59 -14.77 -21.90
N MET A 307 -2.26 -13.60 -22.46
CA MET A 307 -3.21 -12.72 -23.14
C MET A 307 -3.64 -13.19 -24.53
N ALA A 308 -2.91 -14.13 -25.13
CA ALA A 308 -3.19 -14.59 -26.50
C ALA A 308 -4.64 -15.08 -26.68
N LEU A 309 -5.26 -14.74 -27.81
CA LEU A 309 -6.66 -15.09 -28.12
C LEU A 309 -6.93 -16.59 -28.15
N SER A 310 -5.90 -17.42 -28.31
CA SER A 310 -5.99 -18.89 -28.23
C SER A 310 -6.39 -19.41 -26.85
N ASN A 311 -6.30 -18.58 -25.80
CA ASN A 311 -6.60 -18.96 -24.43
C ASN A 311 -8.07 -18.71 -24.05
N GLY A 312 -8.49 -19.35 -22.95
CA GLY A 312 -9.81 -19.10 -22.34
C GLY A 312 -9.92 -17.72 -21.70
N VAL A 313 -11.14 -17.15 -21.71
CA VAL A 313 -11.45 -15.82 -21.15
C VAL A 313 -10.94 -15.64 -19.70
N PRO A 314 -11.01 -16.64 -18.78
CA PRO A 314 -10.51 -16.47 -17.41
C PRO A 314 -8.99 -16.20 -17.35
N LEU A 315 -8.19 -16.87 -18.18
CA LEU A 315 -6.74 -16.65 -18.22
C LEU A 315 -6.39 -15.29 -18.84
N ILE A 316 -7.06 -14.93 -19.94
CA ILE A 316 -6.88 -13.61 -20.58
C ILE A 316 -7.23 -12.49 -19.59
N LEU A 317 -8.37 -12.61 -18.89
CA LEU A 317 -8.80 -11.61 -17.91
C LEU A 317 -7.78 -11.43 -16.78
N GLU A 318 -7.27 -12.52 -16.23
CA GLU A 318 -6.30 -12.44 -15.15
C GLU A 318 -4.92 -11.91 -15.62
N ALA A 319 -4.51 -12.25 -16.84
CA ALA A 319 -3.33 -11.68 -17.48
C ALA A 319 -3.48 -10.17 -17.70
N CYS A 320 -4.62 -9.70 -18.22
CA CYS A 320 -4.91 -8.27 -18.40
C CYS A 320 -4.96 -7.51 -17.06
N ARG A 321 -5.56 -8.09 -16.02
CA ARG A 321 -5.52 -7.51 -14.66
C ARG A 321 -4.09 -7.39 -14.16
N THR A 322 -3.28 -8.42 -14.35
CA THR A 322 -1.87 -8.44 -13.92
C THR A 322 -1.06 -7.39 -14.67
N ALA A 323 -1.19 -7.32 -16.00
CA ALA A 323 -0.53 -6.30 -16.81
C ALA A 323 -0.93 -4.88 -16.40
N SER A 324 -2.21 -4.62 -16.12
CA SER A 324 -2.65 -3.28 -15.72
C SER A 324 -2.03 -2.78 -14.41
N VAL A 325 -1.70 -3.70 -13.49
CA VAL A 325 -0.99 -3.39 -12.23
C VAL A 325 0.52 -3.31 -12.44
N LEU A 326 1.06 -4.08 -13.38
CA LEU A 326 2.48 -4.02 -13.72
C LEU A 326 2.82 -2.72 -14.45
N THR A 327 2.08 -2.37 -15.51
CA THR A 327 2.41 -1.24 -16.38
C THR A 327 2.21 0.11 -15.70
N CYS A 328 1.43 0.20 -14.62
CA CYS A 328 1.32 1.44 -13.83
C CYS A 328 2.60 1.78 -13.03
N ARG A 329 3.63 0.93 -13.08
CA ARG A 329 4.93 1.11 -12.43
C ARG A 329 6.00 1.42 -13.46
N ASP A 330 6.90 2.37 -13.20
CA ASP A 330 8.06 2.60 -14.06
C ASP A 330 9.00 1.38 -14.04
N GLY A 331 9.50 0.95 -15.20
CA GLY A 331 10.47 -0.14 -15.28
C GLY A 331 10.80 -0.63 -16.69
N PRO A 332 11.84 -1.47 -16.83
CA PRO A 332 12.31 -1.99 -18.12
C PRO A 332 11.26 -2.88 -18.82
N HIS A 333 10.30 -3.41 -18.07
CA HIS A 333 9.20 -4.22 -18.58
C HIS A 333 8.35 -3.47 -19.62
N HIS A 334 8.25 -2.14 -19.57
CA HIS A 334 7.52 -1.37 -20.59
C HIS A 334 8.10 -1.57 -21.98
N LEU A 335 9.42 -1.38 -22.14
CA LEU A 335 10.10 -1.56 -23.43
C LEU A 335 10.08 -3.02 -23.89
N GLN A 336 10.16 -3.97 -22.95
CA GLN A 336 10.03 -5.39 -23.27
C GLN A 336 8.63 -5.76 -23.75
N LEU A 337 7.56 -5.21 -23.15
CA LEU A 337 6.20 -5.42 -23.64
C LEU A 337 6.05 -4.96 -25.10
N TRP A 338 6.64 -3.81 -25.45
CA TRP A 338 6.71 -3.36 -26.84
C TRP A 338 7.52 -4.29 -27.75
N ALA A 339 8.58 -4.92 -27.22
CA ALA A 339 9.38 -5.89 -27.97
C ALA A 339 8.65 -7.23 -28.21
N HIS A 340 7.64 -7.54 -27.39
CA HIS A 340 6.76 -8.72 -27.53
C HIS A 340 5.40 -8.38 -28.18
N ASP A 341 5.37 -7.36 -29.05
CA ASP A 341 4.21 -7.00 -29.88
C ASP A 341 2.89 -6.82 -29.10
N ILE A 342 2.97 -6.19 -27.92
CA ILE A 342 1.81 -5.96 -27.05
C ILE A 342 0.68 -5.17 -27.74
N ASP A 343 1.01 -4.30 -28.69
CA ASP A 343 0.05 -3.55 -29.49
C ASP A 343 -0.79 -4.47 -30.38
N ALA A 344 -0.18 -5.45 -31.04
CA ALA A 344 -0.91 -6.45 -31.81
C ALA A 344 -1.87 -7.27 -30.91
N ILE A 345 -1.40 -7.68 -29.73
CA ILE A 345 -2.22 -8.41 -28.76
C ILE A 345 -3.43 -7.59 -28.32
N PHE A 346 -3.24 -6.31 -28.01
CA PHE A 346 -4.35 -5.42 -27.64
C PHE A 346 -5.34 -5.21 -28.78
N VAL A 347 -4.85 -5.02 -30.01
CA VAL A 347 -5.71 -4.92 -31.20
C VAL A 347 -6.58 -6.16 -31.35
N ASP A 348 -5.98 -7.35 -31.25
CA ASP A 348 -6.68 -8.63 -31.37
C ASP A 348 -7.78 -8.81 -30.31
N ILE A 349 -7.48 -8.47 -29.05
CA ILE A 349 -8.45 -8.52 -27.94
C ILE A 349 -9.63 -7.57 -28.19
N ILE A 350 -9.35 -6.31 -28.57
CA ILE A 350 -10.39 -5.30 -28.83
C ILE A 350 -11.24 -5.69 -30.06
N PHE A 351 -10.62 -6.20 -31.13
CA PHE A 351 -11.35 -6.62 -32.34
C PHE A 351 -12.28 -7.81 -32.10
N ARG A 352 -11.91 -8.76 -31.23
CA ARG A 352 -12.77 -9.91 -30.87
C ARG A 352 -14.15 -9.46 -30.38
N ARG A 353 -14.23 -8.33 -29.68
CA ARG A 353 -15.51 -7.73 -29.27
C ARG A 353 -16.30 -7.21 -30.47
N CYS A 354 -15.64 -6.51 -31.40
CA CYS A 354 -16.28 -5.91 -32.57
C CYS A 354 -16.88 -6.95 -33.54
N SER A 355 -16.29 -8.15 -33.61
CA SER A 355 -16.76 -9.25 -34.47
C SER A 355 -17.94 -10.03 -33.88
N ASN A 356 -18.07 -10.11 -32.56
CA ASN A 356 -19.15 -10.83 -31.87
C ASN A 356 -20.44 -9.98 -31.73
N LYS A 357 -20.97 -9.47 -32.86
CA LYS A 357 -22.19 -8.65 -32.90
C LYS A 357 -23.49 -9.40 -32.53
N GLN A 358 -23.45 -10.72 -32.30
CA GLN A 358 -24.65 -11.55 -32.09
C GLN A 358 -25.04 -11.84 -30.63
N SER A 359 -24.37 -11.28 -29.63
CA SER A 359 -24.86 -11.34 -28.23
C SER A 359 -24.97 -9.93 -27.63
N LEU A 360 -26.12 -9.30 -27.80
CA LEU A 360 -26.53 -8.05 -27.11
C LEU A 360 -26.54 -8.17 -25.57
N LEU A 361 -26.28 -9.35 -25.02
CA LEU A 361 -25.86 -9.58 -23.63
C LEU A 361 -24.32 -9.62 -23.59
N CYS A 362 -23.68 -8.46 -23.45
CA CYS A 362 -22.24 -8.37 -23.18
C CYS A 362 -21.87 -9.30 -22.02
N ASN A 363 -21.05 -10.34 -22.28
CA ASN A 363 -20.40 -11.07 -21.20
C ASN A 363 -19.61 -10.05 -20.37
N LYS A 364 -20.00 -9.86 -19.10
CA LYS A 364 -19.39 -8.89 -18.18
C LYS A 364 -17.87 -9.04 -18.11
N GLU A 365 -17.37 -10.27 -18.26
CA GLU A 365 -15.94 -10.60 -18.27
C GLU A 365 -15.21 -10.04 -19.50
N ILE A 366 -15.82 -10.06 -20.70
CA ILE A 366 -15.20 -9.53 -21.92
C ILE A 366 -15.08 -8.00 -21.83
N LEU A 367 -16.13 -7.33 -21.31
CA LEU A 367 -16.06 -5.89 -21.06
C LEU A 367 -14.95 -5.55 -20.04
N GLU A 368 -14.80 -6.38 -19.00
CA GLU A 368 -13.77 -6.20 -17.98
C GLU A 368 -12.36 -6.35 -18.58
N VAL A 369 -12.16 -7.29 -19.52
CA VAL A 369 -10.90 -7.45 -20.26
C VAL A 369 -10.53 -6.14 -20.98
N ASP A 370 -11.45 -5.55 -21.73
CA ASP A 370 -11.19 -4.31 -22.48
C ASP A 370 -10.76 -3.17 -21.55
N GLN A 371 -11.42 -3.02 -20.41
CA GLN A 371 -11.10 -1.97 -19.44
C GLN A 371 -9.66 -2.10 -18.92
N HIS A 372 -9.19 -3.33 -18.69
CA HIS A 372 -7.81 -3.60 -18.30
C HIS A 372 -6.80 -3.41 -19.45
N VAL A 373 -7.20 -3.69 -20.70
CA VAL A 373 -6.38 -3.40 -21.89
C VAL A 373 -6.14 -1.90 -22.00
N TRP A 374 -7.20 -1.09 -21.93
CA TRP A 374 -7.08 0.37 -21.98
C TRP A 374 -6.31 0.93 -20.79
N ASP A 375 -6.52 0.37 -19.59
CA ASP A 375 -5.73 0.76 -18.43
C ASP A 375 -4.23 0.50 -18.65
N SER A 376 -3.89 -0.67 -19.20
CA SER A 376 -2.50 -1.07 -19.47
C SER A 376 -1.86 -0.23 -20.57
N PHE A 377 -2.58 -0.02 -21.68
CA PHE A 377 -2.13 0.77 -22.82
C PHE A 377 -1.87 2.22 -22.43
N GLY A 378 -2.79 2.84 -21.68
CA GLY A 378 -2.64 4.20 -21.18
C GLY A 378 -1.36 4.41 -20.37
N PHE A 379 -1.00 3.46 -19.50
CA PHE A 379 0.27 3.55 -18.77
C PHE A 379 1.48 3.32 -19.67
N LEU A 380 1.44 2.32 -20.57
CA LEU A 380 2.55 2.07 -21.49
C LEU A 380 2.91 3.30 -22.32
N VAL A 381 1.92 4.05 -22.82
CA VAL A 381 2.17 5.27 -23.57
C VAL A 381 2.68 6.43 -22.71
N ALA A 382 2.31 6.48 -21.43
CA ALA A 382 2.77 7.52 -20.50
C ALA A 382 4.26 7.39 -20.15
N TYR A 383 4.81 6.18 -20.19
CA TYR A 383 6.22 5.89 -19.87
C TYR A 383 7.17 5.86 -21.08
N LEU A 384 6.64 5.98 -22.31
CA LEU A 384 7.45 5.87 -23.52
C LEU A 384 8.46 7.01 -23.69
N PRO A 385 9.73 6.72 -24.04
CA PRO A 385 10.73 7.76 -24.33
C PRO A 385 10.32 8.67 -25.49
N ARG A 386 10.82 9.92 -25.46
CA ARG A 386 10.56 10.94 -26.50
C ARG A 386 10.84 10.49 -27.93
N GLN A 387 11.89 9.68 -28.10
CA GLN A 387 12.43 9.24 -29.39
C GLN A 387 11.88 7.87 -29.83
N PHE A 388 10.87 7.34 -29.14
CA PHE A 388 10.28 6.07 -29.54
C PHE A 388 9.61 6.19 -30.91
N HIS A 389 9.93 5.25 -31.80
CA HIS A 389 9.27 5.08 -33.08
C HIS A 389 8.73 3.65 -33.17
N PRO A 390 7.45 3.46 -33.56
CA PRO A 390 6.90 2.12 -33.71
C PRO A 390 7.63 1.36 -34.81
N LYS A 391 7.86 0.06 -34.59
CA LYS A 391 8.38 -0.84 -35.64
C LYS A 391 7.26 -1.07 -36.66
N ALA A 392 7.41 -0.57 -37.87
CA ALA A 392 6.51 -0.89 -38.97
C ALA A 392 6.90 -2.24 -39.58
N THR A 393 6.19 -3.32 -39.25
CA THR A 393 6.26 -4.58 -39.99
C THR A 393 5.09 -4.66 -40.96
N GLY A 394 5.24 -4.14 -42.18
CA GLY A 394 4.22 -4.15 -43.25
C GLY A 394 3.59 -2.77 -43.56
N GLU A 395 2.48 -2.75 -44.30
CA GLU A 395 1.77 -1.52 -44.73
C GLU A 395 0.98 -0.79 -43.62
N PHE A 396 0.74 -1.43 -42.46
CA PHE A 396 -0.08 -0.87 -41.37
C PHE A 396 0.60 -0.99 -40.00
N CYS A 397 0.54 0.09 -39.21
CA CYS A 397 1.07 0.17 -37.84
C CYS A 397 -0.03 -0.19 -36.83
N ARG A 398 0.11 -1.29 -36.07
CA ARG A 398 -0.91 -1.73 -35.08
C ARG A 398 -1.14 -0.72 -33.97
N LEU A 399 -0.09 0.02 -33.58
CA LEU A 399 -0.23 1.16 -32.69
C LEU A 399 -1.15 2.25 -33.25
N ASP A 400 -1.11 2.53 -34.56
CA ASP A 400 -2.02 3.49 -35.19
C ASP A 400 -3.48 3.03 -35.13
N ASP A 401 -3.73 1.71 -35.23
CA ASP A 401 -5.07 1.14 -35.05
C ASP A 401 -5.60 1.41 -33.63
N LEU A 402 -4.78 1.17 -32.59
CA LEU A 402 -5.16 1.43 -31.19
C LEU A 402 -5.46 2.90 -30.93
N ILE A 403 -4.61 3.80 -31.45
CA ILE A 403 -4.84 5.25 -31.33
C ILE A 403 -6.16 5.62 -32.02
N SER A 404 -6.40 5.09 -33.22
CA SER A 404 -7.63 5.33 -33.98
C SER A 404 -8.85 4.82 -33.22
N PHE A 405 -8.79 3.62 -32.63
CA PHE A 405 -9.88 3.10 -31.80
C PHE A 405 -10.18 4.00 -30.62
N ALA A 406 -9.16 4.41 -29.86
CA ALA A 406 -9.35 5.30 -28.71
C ALA A 406 -10.01 6.63 -29.12
N CYS A 407 -9.56 7.23 -30.22
CA CYS A 407 -10.15 8.46 -30.76
C CYS A 407 -11.61 8.27 -31.21
N SER A 408 -11.95 7.17 -31.88
CA SER A 408 -13.32 6.84 -32.26
C SER A 408 -14.22 6.58 -31.06
N TRP A 409 -13.70 5.93 -30.01
CA TRP A 409 -14.42 5.73 -28.75
C TRP A 409 -14.75 7.04 -28.05
N ALA A 410 -13.80 7.99 -27.99
CA ALA A 410 -14.04 9.31 -27.41
C ALA A 410 -15.15 10.07 -28.16
N LEU A 411 -15.18 9.98 -29.50
CA LEU A 411 -16.27 10.55 -30.30
C LEU A 411 -17.63 9.93 -29.93
N ASN A 412 -17.70 8.61 -29.81
CA ASN A 412 -18.92 7.91 -29.39
C ASN A 412 -19.41 8.36 -27.99
N VAL A 413 -18.48 8.62 -27.05
CA VAL A 413 -18.82 9.14 -25.72
C VAL A 413 -19.47 10.53 -25.83
N VAL A 414 -18.90 11.42 -26.65
CA VAL A 414 -19.45 12.76 -26.90
C VAL A 414 -20.85 12.68 -27.51
N GLU A 415 -21.07 11.80 -28.50
CA GLU A 415 -22.38 11.61 -29.13
C GLU A 415 -23.42 11.05 -28.16
N ARG A 416 -23.05 10.04 -27.35
CA ARG A 416 -23.95 9.42 -26.37
C ARG A 416 -24.23 10.31 -25.17
N SER A 417 -23.34 11.24 -24.85
CA SER A 417 -23.56 12.23 -23.79
C SER A 417 -24.77 13.15 -24.05
N ARG A 418 -25.36 13.11 -25.25
CA ARG A 418 -26.60 13.80 -25.62
C ARG A 418 -27.87 13.08 -25.14
N SER A 419 -27.83 11.77 -24.85
CA SER A 419 -28.99 11.02 -24.35
C SER A 419 -29.00 10.97 -22.82
N ILE A 420 -30.17 11.24 -22.22
CA ILE A 420 -30.35 11.46 -20.77
C ILE A 420 -30.17 10.17 -19.94
N SER A 421 -30.13 8.98 -20.56
CA SER A 421 -29.94 7.69 -19.86
C SER A 421 -28.46 7.29 -19.80
N SER A 422 -27.73 7.82 -18.82
CA SER A 422 -26.26 7.73 -18.72
C SER A 422 -25.75 6.74 -17.67
N ASP A 423 -26.39 5.58 -17.49
CA ASP A 423 -25.92 4.61 -16.47
C ASP A 423 -24.63 3.89 -16.88
N MET A 424 -24.21 3.93 -18.15
CA MET A 424 -23.10 3.12 -18.67
C MET A 424 -21.86 3.90 -19.12
N LEU A 425 -21.89 5.24 -19.17
CA LEU A 425 -20.76 6.06 -19.65
C LEU A 425 -19.50 5.94 -18.78
N HIS A 426 -19.67 5.62 -17.49
CA HIS A 426 -18.54 5.37 -16.59
C HIS A 426 -17.69 4.14 -16.98
N LEU A 427 -18.23 3.23 -17.80
CA LEU A 427 -17.48 2.07 -18.30
C LEU A 427 -16.43 2.45 -19.35
N GLU A 428 -16.56 3.65 -19.94
CA GLU A 428 -15.66 4.20 -20.96
C GLU A 428 -14.51 5.03 -20.37
N GLU A 429 -14.53 5.28 -19.06
CA GLU A 429 -13.46 6.02 -18.36
C GLU A 429 -12.04 5.49 -18.69
N PRO A 430 -11.77 4.17 -18.72
CA PRO A 430 -10.44 3.66 -19.05
C PRO A 430 -9.93 4.11 -20.42
N VAL A 431 -10.81 4.17 -21.44
CA VAL A 431 -10.45 4.59 -22.80
C VAL A 431 -10.17 6.09 -22.84
N CYS A 432 -11.06 6.90 -22.27
CA CYS A 432 -10.88 8.35 -22.20
C CYS A 432 -9.60 8.71 -21.43
N ARG A 433 -9.29 7.96 -20.37
CA ARG A 433 -8.07 8.13 -19.61
C ARG A 433 -6.84 7.72 -20.40
N ALA A 434 -6.87 6.59 -21.12
CA ALA A 434 -5.78 6.21 -22.01
C ALA A 434 -5.52 7.28 -23.07
N LEU A 435 -6.58 7.89 -23.61
CA LEU A 435 -6.46 9.01 -24.55
C LEU A 435 -5.81 10.24 -23.91
N LEU A 436 -6.22 10.64 -22.70
CA LEU A 436 -5.55 11.72 -21.98
C LEU A 436 -4.05 11.42 -21.79
N LEU A 437 -3.68 10.18 -21.45
CA LEU A 437 -2.28 9.78 -21.30
C LEU A 437 -1.51 9.74 -22.63
N MET A 438 -2.16 9.40 -23.74
CA MET A 438 -1.54 9.53 -25.08
C MET A 438 -1.20 10.99 -25.39
N PHE A 439 -2.08 11.92 -25.03
CA PHE A 439 -1.85 13.34 -25.23
C PHE A 439 -0.69 13.81 -24.37
N LEU A 440 -0.72 13.46 -23.08
CA LEU A 440 0.31 13.76 -22.09
C LEU A 440 1.62 12.97 -22.26
N SER A 441 1.67 12.05 -23.22
CA SER A 441 2.82 11.19 -23.46
C SER A 441 4.06 12.03 -23.82
N PRO A 442 5.24 11.72 -23.26
CA PRO A 442 6.49 12.32 -23.70
C PRO A 442 6.87 11.90 -25.13
N CYS A 443 6.31 10.80 -25.66
CA CYS A 443 6.57 10.36 -27.03
C CYS A 443 5.89 11.29 -28.05
N ASN A 444 6.71 12.02 -28.81
CA ASN A 444 6.23 12.98 -29.81
C ASN A 444 5.32 12.33 -30.86
N TYR A 445 5.64 11.11 -31.29
CA TYR A 445 4.85 10.39 -32.30
C TYR A 445 3.42 10.13 -31.81
N ILE A 446 3.25 9.51 -30.63
CA ILE A 446 1.92 9.18 -30.09
C ILE A 446 1.12 10.46 -29.81
N SER A 447 1.77 11.42 -29.17
CA SER A 447 1.17 12.69 -28.78
C SER A 447 0.70 13.50 -30.01
N GLN A 448 1.47 13.53 -31.10
CA GLN A 448 1.08 14.21 -32.34
C GLN A 448 0.04 13.43 -33.14
N LYS A 449 0.20 12.10 -33.27
CA LYS A 449 -0.72 11.24 -34.02
C LYS A 449 -2.13 11.28 -33.42
N SER A 450 -2.25 11.10 -32.11
CA SER A 450 -3.53 11.15 -31.39
C SER A 450 -4.23 12.52 -31.54
N ARG A 451 -3.50 13.64 -31.41
CA ARG A 451 -4.04 14.98 -31.69
C ARG A 451 -4.51 15.13 -33.14
N SER A 452 -3.74 14.65 -34.11
CA SER A 452 -4.06 14.77 -35.53
C SER A 452 -5.38 14.07 -35.88
N ILE A 453 -5.55 12.81 -35.45
CA ILE A 453 -6.75 12.02 -35.70
C ILE A 453 -7.96 12.67 -35.02
N LEU A 454 -7.83 13.02 -33.74
CA LEU A 454 -8.95 13.58 -32.98
C LEU A 454 -9.35 14.97 -33.49
N SER A 455 -8.40 15.79 -33.95
CA SER A 455 -8.69 17.10 -34.55
C SER A 455 -9.56 16.98 -35.80
N VAL A 456 -9.38 15.91 -36.59
CA VAL A 456 -10.22 15.64 -37.78
C VAL A 456 -11.61 15.18 -37.34
N LEU A 457 -11.69 14.28 -36.35
CA LEU A 457 -12.95 13.76 -35.84
C LEU A 457 -13.80 14.81 -35.11
N PHE A 458 -13.18 15.80 -34.47
CA PHE A 458 -13.89 16.81 -33.68
C PHE A 458 -14.36 18.03 -34.48
N LYS A 459 -13.84 18.27 -35.69
CA LYS A 459 -14.30 19.35 -36.58
C LYS A 459 -15.83 19.44 -36.71
N PRO A 460 -16.58 18.35 -36.95
CA PRO A 460 -18.04 18.39 -37.03
C PRO A 460 -18.76 18.44 -35.66
N CYS A 461 -18.03 18.39 -34.54
CA CYS A 461 -18.59 18.21 -33.19
C CYS A 461 -18.40 19.42 -32.27
N TYR A 462 -18.27 20.63 -32.81
CA TYR A 462 -18.06 21.84 -32.00
C TYR A 462 -19.19 22.08 -30.97
N ASP A 463 -20.45 22.09 -31.40
CA ASP A 463 -21.57 22.38 -30.49
C ASP A 463 -21.73 21.33 -29.36
N PRO A 464 -21.67 20.01 -29.64
CA PRO A 464 -21.71 18.98 -28.60
C PRO A 464 -20.56 19.09 -27.60
N LEU A 465 -19.34 19.37 -28.08
CA LEU A 465 -18.17 19.54 -27.23
C LEU A 465 -18.29 20.82 -26.38
N SER A 466 -18.86 21.88 -26.94
CA SER A 466 -19.20 23.08 -26.19
C SER A 466 -20.23 22.81 -25.10
N GLN A 467 -21.28 22.03 -25.36
CA GLN A 467 -22.24 21.61 -24.34
C GLN A 467 -21.60 20.74 -23.25
N LEU A 468 -20.69 19.85 -23.62
CA LEU A 468 -19.91 19.05 -22.67
C LEU A 468 -19.12 19.96 -21.74
N VAL A 469 -18.36 20.94 -22.28
CA VAL A 469 -17.61 21.92 -21.47
C VAL A 469 -18.52 22.65 -20.48
N ALA A 470 -19.69 23.14 -20.90
CA ALA A 470 -20.65 23.78 -19.99
C ALA A 470 -21.05 22.85 -18.84
N ARG A 471 -21.43 21.61 -19.18
CA ARG A 471 -21.88 20.62 -18.22
C ARG A 471 -20.82 20.27 -17.19
N VAL A 472 -19.56 20.07 -17.64
CA VAL A 472 -18.45 19.76 -16.74
C VAL A 472 -18.21 20.94 -15.78
N LEU A 473 -18.17 22.18 -16.29
CA LEU A 473 -17.97 23.36 -15.45
C LEU A 473 -19.08 23.53 -14.41
N SER A 474 -20.36 23.32 -14.79
CA SER A 474 -21.48 23.35 -13.85
C SER A 474 -21.40 22.22 -12.80
N SER A 475 -20.94 21.03 -13.19
CA SER A 475 -20.72 19.90 -12.28
C SER A 475 -19.63 20.23 -11.24
N LEU A 476 -18.51 20.83 -11.68
CA LEU A 476 -17.44 21.27 -10.79
C LEU A 476 -17.93 22.30 -9.76
N GLN A 477 -18.75 23.27 -10.18
CA GLN A 477 -19.37 24.24 -9.26
C GLN A 477 -20.31 23.58 -8.25
N SER A 478 -21.08 22.57 -8.68
CA SER A 478 -21.93 21.82 -7.76
C SER A 478 -21.13 21.01 -6.75
N ILE A 479 -20.00 20.43 -7.16
CA ILE A 479 -19.12 19.65 -6.29
C ILE A 479 -18.39 20.57 -5.30
N SER A 480 -17.93 21.75 -5.74
CA SER A 480 -17.33 22.74 -4.82
C SER A 480 -18.34 23.24 -3.78
N ALA A 481 -19.63 23.26 -4.11
CA ALA A 481 -20.72 23.54 -3.17
C ALA A 481 -21.09 22.35 -2.25
N GLY A 482 -20.38 21.21 -2.33
CA GLY A 482 -20.53 20.06 -1.43
C GLY A 482 -21.18 18.81 -2.04
N ALA A 483 -21.45 18.77 -3.35
CA ALA A 483 -21.95 17.56 -4.00
C ALA A 483 -20.88 16.45 -4.09
N VAL A 484 -21.29 15.19 -3.92
CA VAL A 484 -20.38 14.04 -4.03
C VAL A 484 -20.01 13.79 -5.50
N PRO A 485 -18.71 13.64 -5.84
CA PRO A 485 -18.30 13.33 -7.20
C PRO A 485 -18.85 11.99 -7.68
N THR A 486 -19.58 12.03 -8.80
CA THR A 486 -20.09 10.82 -9.46
C THR A 486 -19.04 10.20 -10.38
N SER A 487 -19.20 8.94 -10.76
CA SER A 487 -18.35 8.31 -11.77
C SER A 487 -18.40 9.04 -13.11
N GLN A 488 -19.55 9.63 -13.46
CA GLN A 488 -19.71 10.48 -14.64
C GLN A 488 -18.88 11.77 -14.54
N ALA A 489 -18.89 12.45 -13.38
CA ALA A 489 -18.11 13.66 -13.19
C ALA A 489 -16.61 13.42 -13.41
N ILE A 490 -16.09 12.25 -13.00
CA ILE A 490 -14.69 11.88 -13.28
C ILE A 490 -14.44 11.72 -14.78
N THR A 491 -15.30 10.96 -15.48
CA THR A 491 -15.16 10.80 -16.95
C THR A 491 -15.18 12.16 -17.64
N ASP A 492 -16.10 13.04 -17.24
CA ASP A 492 -16.23 14.39 -17.76
C ASP A 492 -14.97 15.25 -17.49
N MET A 493 -14.36 15.14 -16.31
CA MET A 493 -13.09 15.81 -16.00
C MET A 493 -11.93 15.30 -16.84
N VAL A 494 -11.86 13.98 -17.10
CA VAL A 494 -10.86 13.41 -18.02
C VAL A 494 -11.03 13.96 -19.43
N MET A 495 -12.29 14.08 -19.88
CA MET A 495 -12.61 14.68 -21.18
C MET A 495 -12.19 16.14 -21.24
N LEU A 496 -12.50 16.92 -20.20
CA LEU A 496 -12.06 18.32 -20.07
C LEU A 496 -10.52 18.42 -20.11
N GLY A 497 -9.82 17.47 -19.48
CA GLY A 497 -8.36 17.38 -19.48
C GLY A 497 -7.77 17.38 -20.88
N PHE A 498 -8.21 16.48 -21.77
CA PHE A 498 -7.66 16.48 -23.13
C PHE A 498 -8.25 17.59 -24.01
N LEU A 499 -9.50 18.03 -23.78
CA LEU A 499 -10.05 19.19 -24.50
C LEU A 499 -9.24 20.46 -24.21
N SER A 500 -8.76 20.61 -22.98
CA SER A 500 -7.89 21.73 -22.57
C SER A 500 -6.54 21.75 -23.30
N THR A 501 -6.19 20.73 -24.09
CA THR A 501 -4.97 20.71 -24.91
C THR A 501 -5.15 21.30 -26.32
N PHE A 502 -6.39 21.62 -26.72
CA PHE A 502 -6.70 22.19 -28.04
C PHE A 502 -6.98 23.70 -27.92
N PRO A 503 -6.33 24.54 -28.76
CA PRO A 503 -6.50 26.00 -28.71
C PRO A 503 -7.95 26.48 -28.73
N GLN A 504 -8.77 25.94 -29.63
CA GLN A 504 -10.18 26.33 -29.78
C GLN A 504 -11.02 26.09 -28.51
N TYR A 505 -10.70 25.03 -27.74
CA TYR A 505 -11.42 24.72 -26.50
C TYR A 505 -10.78 25.41 -25.29
N GLN A 506 -9.48 25.70 -25.31
CA GLN A 506 -8.85 26.55 -24.30
C GLN A 506 -9.53 27.92 -24.24
N THR A 507 -9.71 28.58 -25.40
CA THR A 507 -10.45 29.85 -25.48
C THR A 507 -11.88 29.71 -24.95
N LEU A 508 -12.60 28.67 -25.38
CA LEU A 508 -13.98 28.43 -24.94
C LEU A 508 -14.10 28.21 -23.42
N ILE A 509 -13.15 27.48 -22.82
CA ILE A 509 -13.12 27.24 -21.37
C ILE A 509 -12.86 28.56 -20.64
N LEU A 510 -11.94 29.38 -21.12
CA LEU A 510 -11.62 30.70 -20.55
C LEU A 510 -12.80 31.68 -20.66
N GLU A 511 -13.46 31.76 -21.82
CA GLU A 511 -14.67 32.57 -22.04
C GLU A 511 -15.81 32.21 -21.06
N ARG A 512 -15.85 30.96 -20.61
CA ARG A 512 -16.84 30.46 -19.64
C ARG A 512 -16.37 30.52 -18.20
N ASN A 513 -15.38 31.35 -17.90
CA ASN A 513 -14.84 31.51 -16.55
C ASN A 513 -14.25 30.21 -15.96
N GLY A 514 -13.84 29.27 -16.81
CA GLY A 514 -13.41 27.94 -16.40
C GLY A 514 -12.17 27.94 -15.50
N LEU A 515 -11.27 28.92 -15.66
CA LEU A 515 -10.08 29.06 -14.81
C LEU A 515 -10.46 29.33 -13.35
N ASN A 516 -11.35 30.29 -13.10
CA ASN A 516 -11.80 30.60 -11.73
C ASN A 516 -12.60 29.43 -11.14
N ILE A 517 -13.46 28.78 -11.93
CA ILE A 517 -14.19 27.57 -11.50
C ILE A 517 -13.22 26.46 -11.07
N LEU A 518 -12.12 26.25 -11.79
CA LEU A 518 -11.10 25.25 -11.44
C LEU A 518 -10.35 25.62 -10.16
N LEU A 519 -9.98 26.89 -9.98
CA LEU A 519 -9.31 27.37 -8.76
C LEU A 519 -10.22 27.24 -7.53
N ASP A 520 -11.47 27.66 -7.64
CA ASP A 520 -12.48 27.52 -6.58
C ASP A 520 -12.73 26.05 -6.24
N PHE A 521 -12.76 25.18 -7.26
CA PHE A 521 -12.87 23.74 -7.09
C PHE A 521 -11.68 23.16 -6.32
N ILE A 522 -10.44 23.50 -6.72
CA ILE A 522 -9.22 23.03 -6.04
C ILE A 522 -9.23 23.48 -4.58
N LYS A 523 -9.58 24.74 -4.31
CA LYS A 523 -9.69 25.26 -2.95
C LYS A 523 -10.72 24.49 -2.12
N GLY A 524 -11.93 24.30 -2.65
CA GLY A 524 -12.98 23.53 -1.98
C GLY A 524 -12.62 22.06 -1.76
N ARG A 525 -11.78 21.46 -2.62
CA ARG A 525 -11.27 20.09 -2.41
C ARG A 525 -10.27 20.01 -1.26
N LEU A 526 -9.41 21.02 -1.07
CA LEU A 526 -8.45 21.04 0.04
C LEU A 526 -9.12 21.28 1.39
N GLU A 527 -10.28 21.92 1.42
CA GLU A 527 -11.12 22.06 2.61
C GLU A 527 -11.92 20.77 2.94
N SER A 528 -11.92 19.78 2.04
CA SER A 528 -12.65 18.51 2.19
C SER A 528 -11.72 17.34 2.54
N ASP A 529 -11.92 16.73 3.70
CA ASP A 529 -11.10 15.59 4.16
C ASP A 529 -11.40 14.23 3.46
N ILE A 530 -12.27 14.20 2.46
CA ILE A 530 -12.76 12.93 1.87
C ILE A 530 -12.12 12.67 0.50
N PRO A 531 -11.11 11.79 0.41
CA PRO A 531 -10.50 11.42 -0.87
C PRO A 531 -11.44 10.53 -1.72
N VAL A 532 -11.42 10.77 -3.02
CA VAL A 532 -12.24 10.04 -4.01
C VAL A 532 -11.37 9.10 -4.83
N HIS A 533 -11.28 7.85 -4.35
CA HIS A 533 -10.47 6.81 -4.99
C HIS A 533 -11.16 6.22 -6.23
N ARG A 534 -10.38 6.01 -7.29
CA ARG A 534 -10.83 5.35 -8.53
C ARG A 534 -11.48 3.99 -8.27
N GLU A 535 -10.92 3.20 -7.36
CA GLU A 535 -11.39 1.84 -7.02
C GLU A 535 -12.80 1.82 -6.43
N LYS A 536 -13.19 2.89 -5.72
CA LYS A 536 -14.54 3.03 -5.16
C LYS A 536 -15.56 3.36 -6.26
N LEU A 537 -15.12 4.03 -7.32
CA LEU A 537 -15.97 4.48 -8.41
C LEU A 537 -16.07 3.45 -9.55
N MET A 538 -14.98 2.77 -9.88
CA MET A 538 -14.89 1.91 -11.06
C MET A 538 -15.21 0.43 -10.74
N PRO A 539 -16.24 -0.17 -11.36
CA PRO A 539 -16.67 -1.54 -11.03
C PRO A 539 -15.63 -2.63 -11.30
N HIS A 540 -14.82 -2.52 -12.36
CA HIS A 540 -13.81 -3.53 -12.71
C HIS A 540 -12.67 -3.61 -11.69
N LEU A 541 -12.38 -2.49 -11.00
CA LEU A 541 -11.35 -2.45 -9.97
C LEU A 541 -11.80 -3.03 -8.64
N LYS A 542 -13.11 -3.01 -8.34
CA LYS A 542 -13.66 -3.54 -7.06
C LYS A 542 -13.41 -5.03 -6.89
N LYS A 543 -13.45 -5.80 -7.98
CA LYS A 543 -13.29 -7.27 -7.96
C LYS A 543 -11.86 -7.75 -7.79
N ILE A 544 -10.87 -6.86 -7.91
CA ILE A 544 -9.44 -7.21 -7.80
C ILE A 544 -9.07 -7.54 -6.34
N TYR A 545 -9.95 -7.23 -5.38
CA TYR A 545 -9.68 -7.34 -3.95
C TYR A 545 -10.44 -8.49 -3.30
N VAL A 546 -9.79 -9.65 -3.19
CA VAL A 546 -10.28 -10.77 -2.39
C VAL A 546 -9.47 -10.82 -1.08
N GLY A 547 -10.00 -10.24 -0.01
CA GLY A 547 -9.46 -10.39 1.35
C GLY A 547 -9.11 -9.08 2.07
N ILE A 548 -9.10 -9.14 3.41
CA ILE A 548 -8.76 -8.00 4.28
C ILE A 548 -7.23 -7.88 4.35
N ARG A 549 -6.69 -6.70 4.03
CA ARG A 549 -5.26 -6.43 4.22
C ARG A 549 -4.98 -6.09 5.68
N CYS A 550 -3.82 -6.51 6.18
CA CYS A 550 -3.44 -6.30 7.59
C CYS A 550 -2.37 -5.22 7.81
N CYS A 551 -1.71 -4.80 6.75
CA CYS A 551 -0.59 -3.89 6.78
C CYS A 551 -0.81 -2.84 5.66
N SER A 552 -0.86 -1.55 6.04
CA SER A 552 -1.58 -0.48 5.30
C SER A 552 -0.76 0.31 4.30
N LYS A 553 0.56 0.13 4.23
CA LYS A 553 1.40 0.83 3.25
C LYS A 553 1.18 0.22 1.87
N GLN A 554 0.04 0.52 1.25
CA GLN A 554 -0.05 0.50 -0.20
C GLN A 554 0.75 1.69 -0.71
N PHE A 555 1.51 1.47 -1.77
CA PHE A 555 1.94 2.58 -2.60
C PHE A 555 0.68 3.23 -3.18
N GLU A 556 0.41 4.47 -2.81
CA GLU A 556 -0.61 5.28 -3.48
C GLU A 556 -0.18 5.44 -4.94
N ASP A 557 -1.06 5.09 -5.88
CA ASP A 557 -0.84 5.37 -7.30
C ASP A 557 -0.37 6.83 -7.47
N TRP A 558 0.49 7.12 -8.45
CA TRP A 558 1.08 8.44 -8.65
C TRP A 558 0.03 9.57 -8.64
N ARG A 559 -1.19 9.29 -9.11
CA ARG A 559 -2.34 10.23 -9.06
C ARG A 559 -2.80 10.65 -7.64
N GLY A 560 -2.45 9.88 -6.61
CA GLY A 560 -2.93 10.04 -5.25
C GLY A 560 -4.34 9.49 -5.02
N ALA A 561 -4.80 9.62 -3.78
CA ALA A 561 -6.13 9.18 -3.33
C ALA A 561 -7.29 10.05 -3.88
N ASP A 562 -7.04 11.32 -4.24
CA ASP A 562 -8.03 12.28 -4.74
C ASP A 562 -7.92 12.48 -6.26
N LEU A 563 -8.68 11.67 -6.99
CA LEU A 563 -8.69 11.68 -8.45
C LEU A 563 -9.26 12.99 -9.06
N PRO A 564 -10.34 13.60 -8.54
CA PRO A 564 -10.78 14.92 -8.99
C PRO A 564 -9.71 16.00 -8.88
N LEU A 565 -8.99 16.09 -7.75
CA LEU A 565 -7.92 17.08 -7.57
C LEU A 565 -6.85 16.92 -8.65
N PHE A 566 -6.44 15.68 -8.93
CA PHE A 566 -5.47 15.38 -9.98
C PHE A 566 -5.91 15.93 -11.35
N TYR A 567 -7.11 15.59 -11.83
CA TYR A 567 -7.56 16.04 -13.15
C TYR A 567 -7.81 17.55 -13.22
N ALA A 568 -8.24 18.19 -12.12
CA ALA A 568 -8.37 19.64 -12.06
C ALA A 568 -7.01 20.35 -12.27
N LEU A 569 -5.95 19.84 -11.65
CA LEU A 569 -4.59 20.36 -11.81
C LEU A 569 -4.04 20.12 -13.22
N VAL A 570 -4.34 18.96 -13.83
CA VAL A 570 -4.01 18.71 -15.25
C VAL A 570 -4.66 19.77 -16.13
N CYS A 571 -5.97 20.00 -16.01
CA CYS A 571 -6.68 21.03 -16.78
C CYS A 571 -6.08 22.42 -16.55
N LEU A 572 -5.84 22.80 -15.29
CA LEU A 572 -5.30 24.10 -14.94
C LEU A 572 -3.92 24.34 -15.55
N SER A 573 -3.07 23.32 -15.57
CA SER A 573 -1.72 23.38 -16.16
C SER A 573 -1.71 23.76 -17.65
N GLN A 574 -2.81 23.48 -18.37
CA GLN A 574 -2.95 23.80 -19.80
C GLN A 574 -3.53 25.20 -20.04
N LEU A 575 -4.29 25.73 -19.09
CA LEU A 575 -5.02 26.99 -19.25
C LEU A 575 -4.25 28.20 -18.72
N ILE A 576 -3.43 28.00 -17.70
CA ILE A 576 -2.87 29.10 -16.91
C ILE A 576 -1.90 29.98 -17.70
N GLU A 577 -1.04 29.38 -18.53
CA GLU A 577 -0.08 30.12 -19.38
C GLU A 577 -0.80 30.98 -20.44
N ILE A 578 -1.91 30.50 -20.98
CA ILE A 578 -2.67 31.17 -22.06
C ILE A 578 -3.52 32.32 -21.52
N SER A 579 -4.02 32.16 -20.30
CA SER A 579 -4.87 33.16 -19.65
C SER A 579 -4.15 34.46 -19.27
N ASN A 580 -2.82 34.53 -19.41
CA ASN A 580 -1.97 35.60 -18.87
C ASN A 580 -2.28 35.88 -17.39
N TYR A 581 -2.66 34.84 -16.64
CA TYR A 581 -3.02 34.97 -15.25
C TYR A 581 -1.80 35.38 -14.44
N ALA A 582 -1.87 36.53 -13.76
CA ALA A 582 -0.83 36.91 -12.81
C ALA A 582 -1.06 36.14 -11.50
N THR A 583 -0.06 35.39 -11.05
CA THR A 583 -0.11 34.74 -9.73
C THR A 583 -0.29 35.77 -8.63
N GLN A 584 -1.36 35.62 -7.86
CA GLN A 584 -1.57 36.31 -6.60
C GLN A 584 -0.96 35.51 -5.45
N ASP A 585 -0.61 36.17 -4.34
CA ASP A 585 -0.08 35.52 -3.13
C ASP A 585 -1.02 34.43 -2.58
N SER A 586 -2.34 34.62 -2.73
CA SER A 586 -3.37 33.65 -2.37
C SER A 586 -3.31 32.37 -3.21
N THR A 587 -2.95 32.48 -4.48
CA THR A 587 -2.82 31.33 -5.40
C THR A 587 -1.50 30.59 -5.19
N ASN A 588 -0.41 31.33 -4.91
CA ASN A 588 0.87 30.71 -4.56
C ASN A 588 0.75 29.92 -3.24
N SER A 589 0.17 30.53 -2.20
CA SER A 589 -0.07 29.85 -0.92
C SER A 589 -0.95 28.60 -1.08
N LEU A 590 -1.98 28.64 -1.92
CA LEU A 590 -2.79 27.46 -2.27
C LEU A 590 -1.94 26.30 -2.80
N PHE A 591 -1.05 26.56 -3.77
CA PHE A 591 -0.19 25.51 -4.34
C PHE A 591 0.88 25.04 -3.35
N GLN A 592 1.44 25.93 -2.53
CA GLN A 592 2.38 25.53 -1.46
C GLN A 592 1.71 24.64 -0.41
N CYS A 593 0.42 24.87 -0.09
CA CYS A 593 -0.35 23.97 0.77
C CYS A 593 -0.46 22.56 0.16
N ILE A 594 -0.66 22.45 -1.17
CA ILE A 594 -0.69 21.14 -1.85
C ILE A 594 0.66 20.44 -1.77
N LEU A 595 1.74 21.17 -2.03
CA LEU A 595 3.10 20.63 -2.03
C LEU A 595 3.55 20.16 -0.63
N SER A 596 3.12 20.86 0.42
CA SER A 596 3.51 20.57 1.81
C SER A 596 2.66 19.49 2.47
N ASN A 597 1.52 19.11 1.88
CA ASN A 597 0.61 18.13 2.47
C ASN A 597 1.04 16.69 2.15
N ASP A 598 1.46 15.94 3.18
CA ASP A 598 1.90 14.55 3.06
C ASP A 598 0.77 13.57 2.67
N HIS A 599 -0.50 13.95 2.81
CA HIS A 599 -1.66 13.14 2.40
C HIS A 599 -2.01 13.26 0.92
N ILE A 600 -1.39 14.21 0.20
CA ILE A 600 -1.60 14.38 -1.23
C ILE A 600 -0.53 13.59 -2.00
N GLY A 601 -0.99 12.83 -3.00
CA GLY A 601 -0.11 12.02 -3.85
C GLY A 601 0.88 12.83 -4.70
N GLU A 602 1.90 12.14 -5.20
CA GLU A 602 3.02 12.74 -5.96
C GLU A 602 2.61 13.43 -7.26
N GLY A 603 1.56 12.96 -7.92
CA GLY A 603 1.05 13.47 -9.20
C GLY A 603 0.47 14.87 -9.07
N PRO A 604 -0.53 15.10 -8.19
CA PRO A 604 -1.01 16.44 -7.86
C PRO A 604 0.15 17.38 -7.46
N LYS A 605 1.08 16.92 -6.62
CA LYS A 605 2.26 17.71 -6.24
C LYS A 605 3.14 18.07 -7.44
N SER A 606 3.37 17.13 -8.34
CA SER A 606 4.17 17.34 -9.56
C SER A 606 3.52 18.35 -10.51
N TYR A 607 2.19 18.29 -10.67
CA TYR A 607 1.46 19.29 -11.46
C TYR A 607 1.43 20.67 -10.79
N CYS A 608 1.32 20.75 -9.46
CA CYS A 608 1.47 22.01 -8.74
C CYS A 608 2.87 22.62 -8.91
N ALA A 609 3.93 21.81 -8.79
CA ALA A 609 5.30 22.25 -9.03
C ALA A 609 5.49 22.73 -10.48
N TYR A 610 4.90 22.02 -11.46
CA TYR A 610 4.89 22.46 -12.85
C TYR A 610 4.17 23.81 -13.03
N ILE A 611 2.98 23.98 -12.45
CA ILE A 611 2.23 25.25 -12.52
C ILE A 611 3.06 26.40 -11.92
N LEU A 612 3.67 26.20 -10.75
CA LEU A 612 4.54 27.18 -10.11
C LEU A 612 5.78 27.52 -10.96
N SER A 613 6.32 26.53 -11.69
CA SER A 613 7.46 26.76 -12.60
C SER A 613 7.14 27.70 -13.76
N LEU A 614 5.87 27.80 -14.16
CA LEU A 614 5.42 28.77 -15.17
C LEU A 614 5.51 30.21 -14.67
N PHE A 615 5.55 30.41 -13.35
CA PHE A 615 5.70 31.70 -12.69
C PHE A 615 7.12 31.97 -12.18
N GLY A 616 8.09 31.11 -12.51
CA GLY A 616 9.48 31.27 -12.10
C GLY A 616 9.81 30.69 -10.72
N PHE A 617 8.92 29.90 -10.12
CA PHE A 617 9.16 29.19 -8.86
C PHE A 617 9.48 27.71 -9.13
N TYR A 618 10.68 27.27 -8.78
CA TYR A 618 11.15 25.92 -9.12
C TYR A 618 11.41 25.07 -7.88
N GLY A 619 10.79 23.89 -7.81
CA GLY A 619 10.96 22.94 -6.71
C GLY A 619 9.85 22.97 -5.67
N ILE A 620 10.12 22.35 -4.51
CA ILE A 620 9.20 22.30 -3.37
C ILE A 620 9.91 22.92 -2.18
N GLN A 621 9.33 23.99 -1.63
CA GLN A 621 9.86 24.60 -0.43
C GLN A 621 9.43 23.74 0.78
N SER A 622 10.40 23.13 1.45
CA SER A 622 10.18 22.36 2.69
C SER A 622 10.80 23.08 3.88
N ASP A 623 10.31 22.83 5.10
CA ASP A 623 10.92 23.39 6.31
C ASP A 623 12.37 22.94 6.49
N PHE A 624 12.64 21.67 6.22
CA PHE A 624 13.99 21.11 6.25
C PHE A 624 14.89 21.76 5.19
N GLY A 625 14.41 21.87 3.94
CA GLY A 625 15.12 22.58 2.87
C GLY A 625 15.37 24.06 3.22
N ARG A 626 14.42 24.75 3.85
CA ARG A 626 14.59 26.14 4.29
C ARG A 626 15.68 26.25 5.37
N LYS A 627 15.73 25.32 6.32
CA LYS A 627 16.78 25.26 7.35
C LYS A 627 18.17 25.06 6.73
N ILE A 628 18.31 24.14 5.78
CA ILE A 628 19.58 23.91 5.07
C ILE A 628 19.92 25.07 4.12
N GLY A 629 18.93 25.69 3.49
CA GLY A 629 19.11 26.88 2.65
C GLY A 629 19.79 28.03 3.39
N LYS A 630 19.41 28.26 4.66
CA LYS A 630 20.01 29.30 5.51
C LYS A 630 21.49 29.10 5.80
N VAL A 631 22.01 27.87 5.69
CA VAL A 631 23.43 27.60 5.95
C VAL A 631 24.31 27.75 4.71
N PHE A 632 23.74 28.08 3.54
CA PHE A 632 24.52 28.39 2.34
C PHE A 632 25.50 29.55 2.57
N ASP A 633 25.11 30.55 3.36
CA ASP A 633 25.95 31.72 3.69
C ASP A 633 26.98 31.48 4.80
N MET A 634 26.96 30.31 5.46
CA MET A 634 27.90 29.98 6.56
C MET A 634 29.27 29.57 6.02
N LYS A 635 30.20 30.53 5.90
CA LYS A 635 31.52 30.31 5.29
C LYS A 635 32.49 29.57 6.21
N GLU A 636 32.25 29.57 7.51
CA GLU A 636 33.16 29.03 8.53
C GLU A 636 33.26 27.50 8.46
N LEU A 637 32.17 26.82 8.09
CA LEU A 637 32.09 25.36 7.98
C LEU A 637 32.23 24.85 6.54
N ALA A 638 32.49 25.75 5.58
CA ALA A 638 32.70 25.37 4.20
C ALA A 638 34.05 24.67 4.01
N ASP A 639 33.99 23.42 3.61
CA ASP A 639 35.10 22.50 3.32
C ASP A 639 35.54 22.55 1.84
N MET A 640 34.81 23.25 0.98
CA MET A 640 35.10 23.44 -0.44
C MET A 640 35.02 24.92 -0.87
N ARG A 641 35.80 25.29 -1.89
CA ARG A 641 35.80 26.62 -2.51
C ARG A 641 35.84 26.53 -4.04
N PHE A 642 34.89 27.18 -4.70
CA PHE A 642 34.89 27.38 -6.14
C PHE A 642 35.56 28.71 -6.50
N ILE A 643 36.45 28.65 -7.50
CA ILE A 643 37.08 29.83 -8.10
C ILE A 643 36.53 29.99 -9.51
N LEU A 644 35.75 31.04 -9.74
CA LEU A 644 35.20 31.36 -11.06
C LEU A 644 36.22 32.13 -11.92
N SER A 645 35.94 32.24 -13.22
CA SER A 645 36.82 32.89 -14.19
C SER A 645 36.93 34.41 -13.99
N ASP A 646 35.93 35.03 -13.38
CA ASP A 646 35.95 36.44 -12.94
C ASP A 646 36.75 36.66 -11.64
N GLY A 647 37.32 35.60 -11.07
CA GLY A 647 38.04 35.62 -9.80
C GLY A 647 37.15 35.56 -8.57
N TYR A 648 35.82 35.44 -8.73
CA TYR A 648 34.90 35.31 -7.62
C TYR A 648 35.13 33.99 -6.88
N LEU A 649 35.11 34.06 -5.55
CA LEU A 649 35.31 32.93 -4.65
C LEU A 649 33.98 32.58 -4.00
N LEU A 650 33.53 31.34 -4.19
CA LEU A 650 32.30 30.83 -3.61
C LEU A 650 32.61 29.66 -2.67
N ASP A 651 32.28 29.82 -1.40
CA ASP A 651 32.48 28.81 -0.37
C ASP A 651 31.25 27.88 -0.34
N VAL A 652 31.48 26.56 -0.38
CA VAL A 652 30.42 25.54 -0.48
C VAL A 652 30.72 24.34 0.40
N HIS A 653 29.71 23.49 0.64
CA HIS A 653 29.75 22.35 1.54
C HIS A 653 29.69 21.03 0.77
N GLY A 654 30.77 20.26 0.83
CA GLY A 654 30.96 19.03 0.07
C GLY A 654 29.92 17.96 0.39
N ALA A 655 29.52 17.82 1.66
CA ALA A 655 28.48 16.88 2.08
C ALA A 655 27.11 17.13 1.39
N ILE A 656 26.70 18.40 1.30
CA ILE A 656 25.44 18.80 0.65
C ILE A 656 25.54 18.59 -0.87
N LEU A 657 26.67 18.98 -1.47
CA LEU A 657 26.93 18.75 -2.88
C LEU A 657 26.98 17.25 -3.23
N ALA A 658 27.63 16.42 -2.42
CA ALA A 658 27.69 14.98 -2.63
C ALA A 658 26.28 14.35 -2.62
N ALA A 659 25.42 14.79 -1.71
CA ALA A 659 24.06 14.28 -1.63
C ALA A 659 23.15 14.76 -2.78
N ARG A 660 23.28 16.01 -3.22
CA ARG A 660 22.29 16.68 -4.10
C ARG A 660 22.79 17.00 -5.51
N CYS A 661 24.08 17.18 -5.69
CA CYS A 661 24.72 17.55 -6.96
C CYS A 661 26.15 16.98 -7.06
N PRO A 662 26.31 15.64 -7.09
CA PRO A 662 27.62 14.99 -7.01
C PRO A 662 28.56 15.34 -8.17
N ASN A 663 28.02 15.79 -9.31
CA ASN A 663 28.82 16.24 -10.46
C ASN A 663 29.64 17.51 -10.17
N LEU A 664 29.30 18.28 -9.13
CA LEU A 664 30.08 19.42 -8.66
C LEU A 664 31.19 19.02 -7.67
N VAL A 665 31.25 17.75 -7.27
CA VAL A 665 32.25 17.23 -6.34
C VAL A 665 33.41 16.58 -7.12
N PRO A 666 34.68 16.89 -6.80
CA PRO A 666 35.83 16.24 -7.42
C PRO A 666 35.86 14.72 -7.16
N ARG A 667 36.27 13.92 -8.15
CA ARG A 667 36.34 12.45 -8.02
C ARG A 667 37.40 11.93 -7.04
N ASN A 668 38.39 12.75 -6.68
CA ASN A 668 39.56 12.37 -5.89
C ASN A 668 39.65 13.15 -4.56
N VAL A 669 38.53 13.44 -3.90
CA VAL A 669 38.59 14.02 -2.55
C VAL A 669 39.16 12.96 -1.61
N GLY A 670 40.42 13.12 -1.23
CA GLY A 670 41.09 12.24 -0.28
C GLY A 670 40.43 12.33 1.08
N ALA A 671 40.11 11.17 1.67
CA ALA A 671 39.59 11.09 3.03
C ALA A 671 40.54 11.81 4.00
N LEU A 672 40.00 12.66 4.88
CA LEU A 672 40.67 13.25 6.04
C LEU A 672 41.75 14.33 5.76
N SER A 673 41.59 15.11 4.70
CA SER A 673 42.38 16.36 4.55
C SER A 673 41.66 17.52 5.26
N ASN A 674 42.23 18.02 6.37
CA ASN A 674 41.79 19.27 7.03
C ASN A 674 41.96 20.54 6.15
N LYS A 675 42.35 20.39 4.88
CA LYS A 675 42.49 21.50 3.95
C LYS A 675 41.23 21.64 3.11
N LYS A 676 40.74 22.89 3.04
CA LYS A 676 39.66 23.29 2.14
C LYS A 676 39.98 22.89 0.70
N THR A 677 39.10 22.12 0.08
CA THR A 677 39.28 21.67 -1.31
C THR A 677 38.98 22.82 -2.27
N ILE A 678 39.95 23.20 -3.08
CA ILE A 678 39.83 24.29 -4.04
C ILE A 678 39.53 23.71 -5.43
N VAL A 679 38.45 24.15 -6.06
CA VAL A 679 38.05 23.73 -7.41
C VAL A 679 37.99 24.97 -8.31
N LYS A 680 38.80 24.96 -9.38
CA LYS A 680 38.76 26.00 -10.40
C LYS A 680 37.66 25.67 -11.41
N MET A 681 36.67 26.54 -11.53
CA MET A 681 35.57 26.38 -12.47
C MET A 681 35.99 26.72 -13.90
N SER A 682 35.28 26.15 -14.87
CA SER A 682 35.43 26.49 -16.29
C SER A 682 34.96 27.92 -16.56
N GLU A 683 35.56 28.60 -17.54
CA GLU A 683 35.16 29.93 -18.01
C GLU A 683 33.72 29.97 -18.55
N ARG A 684 33.12 28.81 -18.82
CA ARG A 684 31.72 28.68 -19.27
C ARG A 684 30.71 28.72 -18.11
N VAL A 685 31.17 28.71 -16.86
CA VAL A 685 30.31 28.74 -15.68
C VAL A 685 30.00 30.18 -15.33
N ASP A 686 28.76 30.57 -15.57
CA ASP A 686 28.25 31.90 -15.21
C ASP A 686 27.93 31.96 -13.71
N ARG A 687 28.30 33.08 -13.08
CA ARG A 687 28.16 33.28 -11.63
C ARG A 687 26.71 33.29 -11.18
N GLU A 688 25.86 34.07 -11.84
CA GLU A 688 24.44 34.24 -11.46
C GLU A 688 23.69 32.92 -11.66
N ALA A 689 23.99 32.22 -12.77
CA ALA A 689 23.40 30.92 -13.03
C ALA A 689 23.85 29.84 -12.02
N LEU A 690 25.12 29.85 -11.59
CA LEU A 690 25.63 28.95 -10.57
C LEU A 690 24.98 29.21 -9.21
N ASP A 691 24.80 30.48 -8.83
CA ASP A 691 24.19 30.88 -7.57
C ASP A 691 22.74 30.37 -7.45
N LYS A 692 21.93 30.53 -8.51
CA LYS A 692 20.56 30.01 -8.57
C LYS A 692 20.50 28.47 -8.51
N ILE A 693 21.46 27.78 -9.15
CA ILE A 693 21.58 26.31 -9.05
C ILE A 693 21.90 25.89 -7.61
N LEU A 694 22.81 26.60 -6.94
CA LEU A 694 23.17 26.30 -5.55
C LEU A 694 22.02 26.60 -4.59
N GLY A 695 21.26 27.68 -4.80
CA GLY A 695 20.03 27.95 -4.04
C GLY A 695 19.05 26.77 -4.09
N TYR A 696 18.86 26.18 -5.28
CA TYR A 696 18.07 24.96 -5.43
C TYR A 696 18.69 23.74 -4.76
N VAL A 697 20.00 23.55 -4.87
CA VAL A 697 20.73 22.42 -4.27
C VAL A 697 20.65 22.44 -2.75
N TYR A 698 20.70 23.61 -2.12
CA TYR A 698 20.68 23.77 -0.66
C TYR A 698 19.27 23.77 -0.08
N SER A 699 18.26 24.26 -0.80
CA SER A 699 16.92 24.42 -0.24
C SER A 699 15.84 23.55 -0.88
N GLY A 700 16.13 22.92 -2.02
CA GLY A 700 15.15 22.20 -2.83
C GLY A 700 14.20 23.13 -3.61
N PHE A 701 14.42 24.45 -3.52
CA PHE A 701 13.57 25.48 -4.09
C PHE A 701 14.39 26.67 -4.60
N THR A 702 13.96 27.35 -5.65
CA THR A 702 14.58 28.61 -6.08
C THR A 702 13.62 29.47 -6.88
N GLU A 703 13.76 30.78 -6.74
CA GLU A 703 13.02 31.78 -7.49
C GLU A 703 13.89 32.34 -8.62
N MET A 704 13.33 32.41 -9.82
CA MET A 704 14.01 32.88 -11.04
C MET A 704 13.07 33.75 -11.90
N ASN A 705 12.03 34.32 -11.30
CA ASN A 705 11.09 35.23 -11.94
C ASN A 705 11.72 36.59 -12.33
N ASP A 706 12.86 36.91 -11.71
CA ASP A 706 13.66 38.11 -11.91
C ASP A 706 14.72 37.98 -13.02
N LEU A 707 14.99 36.76 -13.51
CA LEU A 707 16.03 36.51 -14.49
C LEU A 707 15.62 36.89 -15.92
N ASP A 708 16.57 37.46 -16.66
CA ASP A 708 16.42 37.63 -18.11
C ASP A 708 16.52 36.29 -18.86
N GLU A 709 16.05 36.29 -20.12
CA GLU A 709 16.05 35.07 -20.95
C GLU A 709 17.47 34.55 -21.23
N GLY A 710 18.48 35.43 -21.21
CA GLY A 710 19.88 35.09 -21.43
C GLY A 710 20.46 34.29 -20.26
N CYS A 711 20.19 34.71 -19.03
CA CYS A 711 20.59 34.04 -17.80
C CYS A 711 19.84 32.71 -17.64
N LEU A 712 18.53 32.67 -17.94
CA LEU A 712 17.76 31.43 -17.90
C LEU A 712 18.32 30.36 -18.86
N LYS A 713 18.80 30.74 -20.05
CA LYS A 713 19.49 29.80 -20.97
C LYS A 713 20.78 29.23 -20.36
N LYS A 714 21.57 30.06 -19.66
CA LYS A 714 22.77 29.60 -18.96
C LYS A 714 22.43 28.66 -17.80
N VAL A 715 21.39 28.96 -17.02
CA VAL A 715 20.88 28.08 -15.96
C VAL A 715 20.48 26.72 -16.53
N LYS A 716 19.75 26.68 -17.64
CA LYS A 716 19.36 25.41 -18.31
C LYS A 716 20.56 24.56 -18.69
N VAL A 717 21.57 25.18 -19.31
CA VAL A 717 22.80 24.49 -19.73
C VAL A 717 23.55 23.95 -18.52
N LEU A 718 23.75 24.76 -17.48
CA LEU A 718 24.44 24.32 -16.27
C LEU A 718 23.68 23.25 -15.51
N THR A 719 22.35 23.33 -15.42
CA THR A 719 21.49 22.33 -14.76
C THR A 719 21.65 20.96 -15.42
N SER A 720 21.68 20.91 -16.75
CA SER A 720 21.93 19.68 -17.53
C SER A 720 23.33 19.10 -17.23
N ASN A 721 24.36 19.93 -17.26
CA ASN A 721 25.74 19.51 -16.96
C ASN A 721 25.93 19.07 -15.50
N CYS A 722 25.14 19.61 -14.57
CA CYS A 722 25.15 19.25 -13.16
C CYS A 722 24.37 17.95 -12.88
N GLY A 723 23.60 17.43 -13.84
CA GLY A 723 22.78 16.22 -13.66
C GLY A 723 21.61 16.42 -12.68
N LEU A 724 21.06 17.63 -12.61
CA LEU A 724 19.90 17.93 -11.75
C LEU A 724 18.59 17.52 -12.45
N GLU A 725 18.31 16.22 -12.42
CA GLU A 725 17.18 15.59 -13.13
C GLU A 725 15.81 16.11 -12.67
N SER A 726 15.68 16.60 -11.44
CA SER A 726 14.42 17.20 -10.94
C SER A 726 14.20 18.62 -11.46
N LEU A 727 15.26 19.41 -11.64
CA LEU A 727 15.17 20.82 -12.03
C LEU A 727 15.08 21.01 -13.55
N SER A 728 15.84 20.23 -14.32
CA SER A 728 15.93 20.37 -15.78
C SER A 728 14.57 20.31 -16.49
N PRO A 729 13.67 19.34 -16.20
CA PRO A 729 12.36 19.28 -16.84
C PRO A 729 11.49 20.51 -16.52
N MET A 730 11.51 21.00 -15.28
CA MET A 730 10.74 22.19 -14.88
C MET A 730 11.23 23.44 -15.62
N LEU A 731 12.54 23.65 -15.72
CA LEU A 731 13.12 24.77 -16.48
C LEU A 731 12.74 24.71 -17.97
N ASN A 732 12.64 23.51 -18.52
CA ASN A 732 12.24 23.29 -19.91
C ASN A 732 10.72 23.30 -20.11
N LYS A 733 9.93 23.60 -19.06
CA LYS A 733 8.46 23.56 -19.09
C LYS A 733 7.93 22.24 -19.62
N GLU A 734 8.60 21.15 -19.27
CA GLU A 734 8.18 19.81 -19.66
C GLU A 734 7.06 19.35 -18.73
N TRP A 735 6.06 18.67 -19.29
CA TRP A 735 4.99 18.11 -18.47
C TRP A 735 5.55 17.10 -17.47
N PRO A 736 4.96 17.02 -16.26
CA PRO A 736 5.34 16.02 -15.27
C PRO A 736 5.35 14.62 -15.87
N LYS A 737 6.49 13.92 -15.76
CA LYS A 737 6.59 12.53 -16.21
C LYS A 737 5.76 11.65 -15.27
N TRP A 738 4.88 10.83 -15.82
CA TRP A 738 4.09 9.89 -15.03
C TRP A 738 4.96 8.98 -14.18
N GLY A 739 4.59 8.76 -12.93
CA GLY A 739 5.33 7.90 -12.00
C GLY A 739 6.71 8.41 -11.58
N SER A 740 7.12 9.61 -12.01
CA SER A 740 8.31 10.26 -11.45
C SER A 740 8.07 10.59 -9.98
N ARG A 741 9.11 10.42 -9.16
CA ARG A 741 9.13 10.98 -7.80
C ARG A 741 9.22 12.50 -7.94
N GLY A 742 8.38 13.24 -7.22
CA GLY A 742 8.44 14.70 -7.21
C GLY A 742 9.79 15.21 -6.68
N PRO A 743 10.08 16.52 -6.83
CA PRO A 743 11.31 17.12 -6.33
C PRO A 743 11.32 17.13 -4.79
N HIS A 744 11.77 16.03 -4.18
CA HIS A 744 11.95 15.92 -2.73
C HIS A 744 13.35 16.39 -2.30
N PHE A 745 13.42 17.00 -1.12
CA PHE A 745 14.64 17.47 -0.51
C PHE A 745 15.07 16.54 0.62
N GLU A 746 16.18 15.82 0.42
CA GLU A 746 16.74 14.84 1.37
C GLU A 746 18.25 14.78 1.21
N LEU A 747 18.96 14.59 2.33
CA LEU A 747 20.41 14.54 2.43
C LEU A 747 20.95 13.20 2.95
N THR A 748 20.12 12.18 3.19
CA THR A 748 20.53 10.88 3.75
C THR A 748 21.66 10.19 2.98
N ARG A 749 21.78 10.45 1.67
CA ARG A 749 22.93 10.01 0.85
C ARG A 749 24.28 10.47 1.40
N ALA A 750 24.34 11.59 2.11
CA ALA A 750 25.57 12.06 2.76
C ALA A 750 26.03 11.14 3.90
N LEU A 751 25.14 10.35 4.52
CA LEU A 751 25.52 9.34 5.52
C LEU A 751 26.15 8.09 4.87
N GLY A 752 26.02 7.97 3.55
CA GLY A 752 26.58 6.89 2.76
C GLY A 752 28.05 7.12 2.36
N PRO A 753 28.59 6.23 1.51
CA PRO A 753 29.99 6.30 1.05
C PRO A 753 30.36 7.62 0.36
N ASP A 754 29.41 8.26 -0.33
CA ASP A 754 29.64 9.49 -1.10
C ASP A 754 29.85 10.72 -0.21
N GLY A 755 29.20 10.76 0.97
CA GLY A 755 29.35 11.87 1.92
C GLY A 755 30.41 11.62 2.99
N TYR A 756 30.76 10.35 3.26
CA TYR A 756 31.78 9.98 4.25
C TYR A 756 33.10 10.78 4.17
N PRO A 757 33.67 11.08 2.98
CA PRO A 757 34.90 11.89 2.88
C PRO A 757 34.79 13.30 3.48
N PHE A 758 33.57 13.82 3.63
CA PHE A 758 33.27 15.15 4.17
C PHE A 758 32.82 15.11 5.64
N SER A 759 32.81 13.94 6.28
CA SER A 759 32.45 13.83 7.69
C SER A 759 33.51 14.51 8.57
N ASP A 760 33.06 15.44 9.41
CA ASP A 760 33.88 16.31 10.27
C ASP A 760 33.48 16.19 11.75
N VAL A 761 32.54 15.29 12.08
CA VAL A 761 32.11 14.99 13.45
C VAL A 761 31.54 13.57 13.57
N ILE A 762 31.73 12.95 14.72
CA ILE A 762 31.23 11.63 15.09
C ILE A 762 30.25 11.78 16.25
N LEU A 763 29.06 11.20 16.11
CA LEU A 763 28.09 11.08 17.20
C LEU A 763 28.24 9.70 17.84
N GLU A 764 28.60 9.63 19.11
CA GLU A 764 28.79 8.38 19.87
C GLU A 764 27.59 8.13 20.78
N ALA A 765 26.98 6.94 20.70
CA ALA A 765 25.84 6.56 21.53
C ALA A 765 26.27 6.04 22.92
N LYS A 766 25.39 6.22 23.90
CA LYS A 766 25.51 5.64 25.24
C LYS A 766 25.07 4.17 25.21
N SER A 767 25.95 3.28 24.77
CA SER A 767 25.67 1.83 24.73
C SER A 767 26.87 1.00 25.15
N SER A 768 26.61 -0.08 25.89
CA SER A 768 27.61 -1.08 26.32
C SER A 768 27.87 -2.17 25.28
N LYS A 769 27.06 -2.24 24.21
CA LYS A 769 27.23 -3.23 23.13
C LYS A 769 28.30 -2.74 22.16
N GLN A 770 29.35 -3.55 21.94
CA GLN A 770 30.30 -3.31 20.84
C GLN A 770 29.61 -3.59 19.51
N LEU A 771 29.61 -2.59 18.62
CA LEU A 771 29.14 -2.71 17.24
C LEU A 771 30.28 -2.24 16.34
N ALA A 772 30.69 -3.08 15.39
CA ALA A 772 31.68 -2.68 14.40
C ALA A 772 31.03 -1.75 13.37
N CYS A 773 31.70 -0.63 13.07
CA CYS A 773 31.30 0.22 11.96
C CYS A 773 31.47 -0.53 10.64
N ASN A 774 30.52 -0.39 9.72
CA ASN A 774 30.55 -1.06 8.41
C ASN A 774 31.59 -0.46 7.44
N TYR A 775 32.29 0.61 7.82
CA TYR A 775 33.30 1.27 6.98
C TYR A 775 34.70 0.75 7.30
N SER A 776 35.40 0.26 6.26
CA SER A 776 36.73 -0.36 6.37
C SER A 776 37.84 0.55 6.90
N SER A 777 37.62 1.86 6.92
CA SER A 777 38.56 2.88 7.41
C SER A 777 38.26 3.37 8.83
N CYS A 778 37.18 2.91 9.46
CA CYS A 778 36.85 3.26 10.84
C CYS A 778 37.41 2.23 11.83
N HIS A 779 38.18 2.70 12.81
CA HIS A 779 38.82 1.87 13.83
C HIS A 779 38.11 1.93 15.21
N LEU A 780 36.98 2.63 15.31
CA LEU A 780 36.21 2.76 16.56
C LEU A 780 35.34 1.52 16.81
N CYS A 781 35.33 1.06 18.07
CA CYS A 781 34.54 -0.11 18.51
C CYS A 781 33.29 0.27 19.34
N THR A 782 33.05 1.56 19.57
CA THR A 782 31.84 2.08 20.21
C THR A 782 30.74 2.28 19.15
N PRO A 783 29.44 2.17 19.49
CA PRO A 783 28.37 2.49 18.54
C PRO A 783 28.35 3.98 18.21
N HIS A 784 28.61 4.35 16.95
CA HIS A 784 28.72 5.74 16.52
C HIS A 784 28.26 5.95 15.07
N VAL A 785 27.99 7.22 14.73
CA VAL A 785 27.63 7.65 13.37
C VAL A 785 28.55 8.78 12.92
N HIS A 786 29.13 8.63 11.72
CA HIS A 786 29.85 9.70 11.04
C HIS A 786 28.85 10.73 10.49
N SER A 787 28.99 11.98 10.88
CA SER A 787 28.06 13.06 10.62
C SER A 787 28.78 14.32 10.12
N HIS A 788 27.99 15.37 9.86
CA HIS A 788 28.46 16.61 9.22
C HIS A 788 28.00 17.82 10.04
N ARG A 789 28.94 18.60 10.60
CA ARG A 789 28.65 19.75 11.48
C ARG A 789 27.69 20.73 10.83
N ILE A 790 27.88 21.03 9.55
CA ILE A 790 27.01 21.96 8.81
C ILE A 790 25.54 21.51 8.80
N ILE A 791 25.27 20.22 8.61
CA ILE A 791 23.91 19.66 8.59
C ILE A 791 23.33 19.65 10.01
N LEU A 792 24.12 19.27 11.02
CA LEU A 792 23.72 19.33 12.42
C LEU A 792 23.40 20.76 12.86
N CYS A 793 24.24 21.74 12.50
CA CYS A 793 24.03 23.16 12.76
C CYS A 793 22.73 23.68 12.15
N ALA A 794 22.40 23.28 10.92
CA ALA A 794 21.18 23.70 10.25
C ALA A 794 19.93 23.19 10.96
N SER A 795 19.99 21.95 11.44
CA SER A 795 18.83 21.23 11.97
C SER A 795 18.66 21.35 13.49
N CYS A 796 19.69 21.79 14.22
CA CYS A 796 19.70 21.85 15.69
C CYS A 796 20.41 23.12 16.21
N GLU A 797 19.67 23.96 16.91
CA GLU A 797 20.20 25.19 17.52
C GLU A 797 21.23 24.90 18.62
N TYR A 798 21.03 23.84 19.42
CA TYR A 798 22.01 23.42 20.42
C TYR A 798 23.36 23.06 19.79
N MET A 799 23.36 22.27 18.71
CA MET A 799 24.59 21.91 18.01
C MET A 799 25.27 23.13 17.38
N ARG A 800 24.49 24.05 16.80
CA ARG A 800 25.02 25.31 16.28
C ARG A 800 25.69 26.13 17.38
N ALA A 801 25.07 26.25 18.54
CA ALA A 801 25.66 26.93 19.69
C ALA A 801 26.91 26.20 20.20
N LEU A 802 26.89 24.87 20.27
CA LEU A 802 28.02 24.06 20.70
C LEU A 802 29.24 24.29 19.81
N PHE A 803 29.08 24.18 18.49
CA PHE A 803 30.18 24.37 17.54
C PHE A 803 30.69 25.81 17.47
N ASN A 804 29.86 26.80 17.80
CA ASN A 804 30.24 28.21 17.82
C ASN A 804 30.69 28.72 19.20
N SER A 805 30.66 27.88 20.25
CA SER A 805 30.92 28.31 21.63
C SER A 805 32.39 28.66 21.93
N GLY A 806 33.33 28.14 21.13
CA GLY A 806 34.77 28.26 21.40
C GLY A 806 35.25 27.47 22.63
N MET A 807 34.40 26.65 23.25
CA MET A 807 34.75 25.76 24.36
C MET A 807 35.50 24.52 23.86
N ASN A 808 36.14 23.75 24.75
CA ASN A 808 36.84 22.52 24.34
C ASN A 808 35.95 21.56 23.53
N ASP A 809 34.68 21.48 23.90
CA ASP A 809 33.71 20.62 23.22
C ASP A 809 33.40 21.08 21.77
N SER A 810 33.59 22.37 21.43
CA SER A 810 33.41 22.87 20.06
C SER A 810 34.46 22.36 19.07
N PHE A 811 35.63 21.99 19.60
CA PHE A 811 36.75 21.42 18.83
C PHE A 811 36.77 19.90 18.85
N SER A 812 35.88 19.26 19.61
CA SER A 812 35.82 17.80 19.66
C SER A 812 35.32 17.23 18.33
N ASN A 813 36.01 16.20 17.84
CA ASN A 813 35.55 15.42 16.70
C ASN A 813 34.51 14.36 17.11
N ILE A 814 34.34 14.11 18.42
CA ILE A 814 33.42 13.12 18.95
C ILE A 814 32.47 13.80 19.94
N ILE A 815 31.17 13.71 19.68
CA ILE A 815 30.11 14.17 20.57
C ILE A 815 29.45 12.95 21.20
N LYS A 816 29.50 12.88 22.52
CA LYS A 816 28.80 11.84 23.29
C LYS A 816 27.33 12.21 23.41
N VAL A 817 26.47 11.38 22.84
CA VAL A 817 25.02 11.57 22.85
C VAL A 817 24.44 10.77 24.02
N PRO A 818 23.67 11.40 24.94
CA PRO A 818 23.14 10.72 26.12
C PRO A 818 21.91 9.85 25.82
N ALA A 819 21.95 9.06 24.74
CA ALA A 819 20.91 8.10 24.36
C ALA A 819 21.50 6.83 23.76
N GLY A 820 20.70 5.77 23.70
CA GLY A 820 21.04 4.50 23.09
C GLY A 820 21.24 4.59 21.57
N TRP A 821 21.77 3.50 21.01
CA TRP A 821 22.07 3.39 19.58
C TRP A 821 20.84 3.58 18.69
N GLU A 822 19.71 2.98 19.06
CA GLU A 822 18.47 3.03 18.27
C GLU A 822 17.91 4.46 18.20
N ALA A 823 17.92 5.19 19.31
CA ALA A 823 17.53 6.60 19.35
C ALA A 823 18.48 7.47 18.51
N LEU A 824 19.80 7.23 18.58
CA LEU A 824 20.79 7.97 17.79
C LEU A 824 20.60 7.77 16.28
N VAL A 825 20.33 6.55 15.82
CA VAL A 825 20.06 6.28 14.40
C VAL A 825 18.83 7.06 13.92
N LYS A 826 17.72 7.02 14.68
CA LYS A 826 16.49 7.76 14.33
C LYS A 826 16.71 9.27 14.31
N LEU A 827 17.45 9.79 15.28
CA LEU A 827 17.81 11.21 15.36
C LEU A 827 18.68 11.64 14.18
N THR A 828 19.64 10.80 13.81
CA THR A 828 20.52 11.09 12.68
C THR A 828 19.73 11.07 11.37
N GLU A 829 18.84 10.10 11.15
CA GLU A 829 17.96 10.11 9.99
C GLU A 829 17.12 11.40 9.93
N PHE A 830 16.54 11.82 11.07
CA PHE A 830 15.80 13.09 11.16
C PHE A 830 16.64 14.30 10.73
N PHE A 831 17.91 14.40 11.15
CA PHE A 831 18.76 15.54 10.74
C PHE A 831 19.04 15.61 9.24
N TYR A 832 18.89 14.51 8.51
CA TYR A 832 19.21 14.40 7.09
C TYR A 832 17.98 14.31 6.18
N CYS A 833 16.79 14.03 6.70
CA CYS A 833 15.56 14.01 5.90
C CYS A 833 14.42 14.89 6.46
N GLY A 834 14.58 15.44 7.67
CA GLY A 834 13.56 16.25 8.34
C GLY A 834 12.35 15.46 8.86
N LYS A 835 12.36 14.12 8.80
CA LYS A 835 11.27 13.25 9.25
C LYS A 835 11.77 12.19 10.23
N ILE A 836 10.98 11.91 11.26
CA ILE A 836 11.29 10.85 12.22
C ILE A 836 10.93 9.49 11.60
N PRO A 837 11.82 8.48 11.67
CA PRO A 837 11.47 7.14 11.21
C PRO A 837 10.30 6.58 12.02
N GLN A 838 9.24 6.13 11.34
CA GLN A 838 8.01 5.61 11.95
C GLN A 838 7.82 4.12 11.67
N VAL A 839 7.50 3.37 12.72
CA VAL A 839 6.98 1.98 12.65
C VAL A 839 5.44 2.01 12.51
N ASN A 840 4.85 1.20 11.64
CA ASN A 840 3.39 1.18 11.58
C ASN A 840 2.83 0.30 12.72
N PRO A 841 1.71 0.66 13.38
CA PRO A 841 1.00 -0.20 14.33
C PRO A 841 0.23 -1.34 13.63
N ASP A 842 0.91 -2.01 12.71
CA ASP A 842 0.34 -2.96 11.79
C ASP A 842 0.50 -4.40 12.29
N CYS A 843 0.34 -5.35 11.38
CA CYS A 843 0.46 -6.77 11.66
C CYS A 843 1.82 -7.20 12.23
N HIS A 844 2.90 -6.48 11.88
CA HIS A 844 4.24 -6.74 12.40
C HIS A 844 4.38 -6.21 13.83
N TRP A 845 3.98 -4.96 14.09
CA TRP A 845 4.05 -4.39 15.44
C TRP A 845 3.35 -5.24 16.49
N LYS A 846 2.12 -5.69 16.19
CA LYS A 846 1.32 -6.53 17.10
C LYS A 846 1.96 -7.87 17.43
N SER A 847 2.90 -8.31 16.59
CA SER A 847 3.55 -9.61 16.68
C SER A 847 4.97 -9.58 17.24
N LEU A 848 5.53 -8.39 17.44
CA LEU A 848 6.79 -8.20 18.15
C LEU A 848 6.68 -8.75 19.58
N THR A 849 7.80 -9.27 20.07
CA THR A 849 7.95 -9.63 21.49
C THR A 849 7.82 -8.39 22.37
N GLN A 850 7.52 -8.59 23.65
CA GLN A 850 7.47 -7.48 24.61
C GLN A 850 8.81 -6.73 24.65
N GLU A 851 9.94 -7.43 24.58
CA GLU A 851 11.28 -6.85 24.55
C GLU A 851 11.51 -5.96 23.31
N GLU A 852 11.13 -6.44 22.11
CA GLU A 852 11.27 -5.66 20.87
C GLU A 852 10.37 -4.41 20.88
N LYS A 853 9.12 -4.53 21.34
CA LYS A 853 8.22 -3.36 21.50
C LYS A 853 8.79 -2.37 22.49
N LEU A 854 9.31 -2.87 23.61
CA LEU A 854 9.90 -2.05 24.66
C LEU A 854 11.14 -1.31 24.14
N SER A 855 12.05 -1.98 23.43
CA SER A 855 13.25 -1.34 22.84
C SER A 855 12.87 -0.18 21.92
N GLU A 856 11.90 -0.40 21.03
CA GLU A 856 11.44 0.64 20.09
C GLU A 856 10.80 1.83 20.83
N LEU A 857 9.94 1.58 21.83
CA LEU A 857 9.29 2.64 22.61
C LEU A 857 10.28 3.40 23.52
N ILE A 858 11.28 2.70 24.07
CA ILE A 858 12.41 3.31 24.80
C ILE A 858 13.17 4.25 23.87
N ALA A 859 13.48 3.83 22.63
CA ALA A 859 14.19 4.67 21.67
C ALA A 859 13.43 5.97 21.35
N TYR A 860 12.09 5.92 21.22
CA TYR A 860 11.27 7.12 21.06
C TYR A 860 11.24 8.00 22.33
N THR A 861 11.25 7.39 23.51
CA THR A 861 11.29 8.12 24.79
C THR A 861 12.63 8.84 24.99
N GLU A 862 13.74 8.17 24.69
CA GLU A 862 15.08 8.79 24.68
C GLU A 862 15.16 9.92 23.64
N LEU A 863 14.59 9.71 22.44
CA LEU A 863 14.55 10.72 21.39
C LEU A 863 13.74 11.96 21.82
N SER A 864 12.62 11.78 22.52
CA SER A 864 11.84 12.88 23.10
C SER A 864 12.65 13.68 24.12
N SER A 865 13.35 12.98 25.02
CA SER A 865 14.23 13.62 26.01
C SER A 865 15.39 14.39 25.36
N LEU A 866 16.01 13.80 24.33
CA LEU A 866 17.02 14.49 23.53
C LEU A 866 16.46 15.69 22.77
N ALA A 867 15.25 15.60 22.23
CA ALA A 867 14.61 16.71 21.52
C ALA A 867 14.41 17.92 22.44
N GLU A 868 13.97 17.69 23.68
CA GLU A 868 13.87 18.76 24.69
C GLU A 868 15.26 19.30 25.07
N TYR A 869 16.24 18.42 25.32
CA TYR A 869 17.59 18.80 25.71
C TYR A 869 18.34 19.59 24.61
N TRP A 870 18.18 19.21 23.34
CA TRP A 870 18.81 19.85 22.19
C TRP A 870 17.95 20.93 21.52
N LEU A 871 16.82 21.29 22.12
CA LEU A 871 15.90 22.34 21.65
C LEU A 871 15.40 22.10 20.22
N LEU A 872 15.01 20.87 19.92
CA LEU A 872 14.48 20.48 18.62
C LEU A 872 12.97 20.77 18.55
N GLU A 873 12.62 21.96 18.06
CA GLU A 873 11.22 22.40 17.93
C GLU A 873 10.38 21.48 17.02
N GLY A 874 9.15 21.19 17.43
CA GLY A 874 8.15 20.42 16.67
C GLY A 874 8.27 18.89 16.79
N ILE A 875 9.48 18.36 17.00
CA ILE A 875 9.74 16.91 17.06
C ILE A 875 8.97 16.24 18.19
N THR A 876 8.93 16.86 19.38
CA THR A 876 8.29 16.26 20.56
C THR A 876 6.80 16.00 20.33
N GLU A 877 6.09 16.89 19.62
CA GLU A 877 4.67 16.66 19.28
C GLU A 877 4.50 15.49 18.31
N ASP A 878 5.36 15.39 17.30
CA ASP A 878 5.34 14.29 16.34
C ASP A 878 5.61 12.95 17.03
N ILE A 879 6.58 12.90 17.95
CA ILE A 879 6.87 11.70 18.76
C ILE A 879 5.68 11.34 19.63
N LEU A 880 5.08 12.31 20.33
CA LEU A 880 3.95 12.06 21.22
C LEU A 880 2.73 11.56 20.44
N SER A 881 2.37 12.21 19.34
CA SER A 881 1.29 11.80 18.44
C SER A 881 1.50 10.38 17.93
N TYR A 882 2.74 10.06 17.58
CA TYR A 882 3.11 8.75 17.08
C TYR A 882 3.11 7.67 18.19
N MET A 883 3.67 7.94 19.37
CA MET A 883 3.65 7.05 20.52
C MET A 883 2.22 6.79 21.03
N LEU A 884 1.32 7.79 20.96
CA LEU A 884 -0.11 7.60 21.24
C LEU A 884 -0.70 6.47 20.39
N SER A 885 -0.33 6.41 19.11
CA SER A 885 -0.83 5.37 18.19
C SER A 885 -0.35 3.97 18.59
N LEU A 886 0.90 3.85 19.08
CA LEU A 886 1.51 2.58 19.50
C LEU A 886 1.04 2.10 20.87
N LEU A 887 0.86 3.02 21.82
CA LEU A 887 0.47 2.75 23.21
C LEU A 887 -1.04 2.56 23.40
N SER A 888 -1.84 2.77 22.35
CA SER A 888 -3.28 2.63 22.40
C SER A 888 -3.73 1.25 22.91
N HIS A 889 -4.76 1.24 23.78
CA HIS A 889 -5.22 0.04 24.47
C HIS A 889 -5.60 -1.10 23.49
N GLY A 890 -5.02 -2.29 23.68
CA GLY A 890 -5.22 -3.46 22.81
C GLY A 890 -4.22 -3.57 21.64
N VAL A 891 -3.25 -2.67 21.56
CA VAL A 891 -2.12 -2.72 20.61
C VAL A 891 -0.83 -3.16 21.29
N THR A 892 -0.57 -2.68 22.51
CA THR A 892 0.62 -2.96 23.30
C THR A 892 0.24 -3.54 24.67
N ASP A 893 1.06 -4.45 25.19
CA ASP A 893 0.82 -5.16 26.45
C ASP A 893 1.00 -4.22 27.65
N GLU A 894 0.17 -4.40 28.68
CA GLU A 894 0.12 -3.52 29.86
C GLU A 894 1.49 -3.39 30.54
N GLU A 895 2.24 -4.48 30.64
CA GLU A 895 3.60 -4.53 31.21
C GLU A 895 4.59 -3.63 30.44
N VAL A 896 4.53 -3.66 29.11
CA VAL A 896 5.41 -2.82 28.25
C VAL A 896 5.08 -1.35 28.46
N ILE A 897 3.79 -1.00 28.55
CA ILE A 897 3.35 0.38 28.81
C ILE A 897 3.87 0.85 30.17
N ILE A 898 3.79 0.01 31.20
CA ILE A 898 4.28 0.32 32.54
C ILE A 898 5.79 0.59 32.55
N GLU A 899 6.58 -0.29 31.91
CA GLU A 899 8.04 -0.09 31.84
C GLU A 899 8.42 1.16 31.05
N VAL A 900 7.69 1.49 29.97
CA VAL A 900 7.87 2.76 29.25
C VAL A 900 7.55 3.96 30.14
N ILE A 901 6.49 3.92 30.94
CA ILE A 901 6.15 4.98 31.90
C ILE A 901 7.25 5.14 32.94
N ARG A 902 7.77 4.05 33.51
CA ARG A 902 8.86 4.09 34.50
C ARG A 902 10.12 4.71 33.90
N PHE A 903 10.49 4.27 32.70
CA PHE A 903 11.63 4.80 31.98
C PHE A 903 11.46 6.28 31.64
N ALA A 904 10.28 6.68 31.14
CA ALA A 904 9.94 8.07 30.84
C ALA A 904 9.99 8.96 32.09
N TYR A 905 9.47 8.49 33.23
CA TYR A 905 9.55 9.20 34.51
C TYR A 905 11.00 9.38 34.96
N GLY A 906 11.85 8.36 34.82
CA GLY A 906 13.29 8.45 35.10
C GLY A 906 14.05 9.46 34.23
N LEU A 907 13.55 9.75 33.02
CA LEU A 907 14.07 10.78 32.12
C LEU A 907 13.35 12.15 32.26
N GLY A 908 12.43 12.30 33.21
CA GLY A 908 11.65 13.53 33.40
C GLY A 908 10.63 13.82 32.28
N GLN A 909 10.28 12.83 31.45
CA GLN A 909 9.37 12.99 30.31
C GLN A 909 7.89 12.94 30.73
N HIS A 910 7.42 13.95 31.47
CA HIS A 910 6.08 13.99 32.07
C HIS A 910 4.93 13.83 31.07
N ARG A 911 5.05 14.36 29.85
CA ARG A 911 4.00 14.25 28.81
C ARG A 911 3.78 12.81 28.34
N ILE A 912 4.86 12.04 28.22
CA ILE A 912 4.81 10.61 27.89
C ILE A 912 4.17 9.84 29.06
N VAL A 913 4.53 10.19 30.31
CA VAL A 913 3.94 9.61 31.52
C VAL A 913 2.43 9.86 31.57
N GLU A 914 1.96 11.09 31.38
CA GLU A 914 0.53 11.43 31.35
C GLU A 914 -0.24 10.66 30.27
N MET A 915 0.36 10.54 29.08
CA MET A 915 -0.19 9.76 27.97
C MET A 915 -0.35 8.28 28.34
N GLY A 916 0.70 7.67 28.91
CA GLY A 916 0.66 6.29 29.36
C GLY A 916 -0.39 6.09 30.47
N VAL A 917 -0.45 7.01 31.43
CA VAL A 917 -1.44 7.03 32.52
C VAL A 917 -2.88 7.08 31.97
N LYS A 918 -3.17 7.98 31.02
CA LYS A 918 -4.50 8.07 30.37
C LYS A 918 -4.90 6.76 29.69
N ASN A 919 -3.96 6.05 29.07
CA ASN A 919 -4.20 4.76 28.43
C ASN A 919 -4.40 3.60 29.43
N LEU A 920 -3.74 3.62 30.59
CA LEU A 920 -3.89 2.60 31.63
C LEU A 920 -5.06 2.85 32.58
N ALA A 921 -5.56 4.09 32.69
CA ALA A 921 -6.64 4.46 33.61
C ALA A 921 -7.90 3.57 33.52
N PRO A 922 -8.39 3.14 32.33
CA PRO A 922 -9.56 2.25 32.23
C PRO A 922 -9.38 0.88 32.91
N ILE A 923 -8.13 0.42 33.06
CA ILE A 923 -7.78 -0.89 33.64
C ILE A 923 -7.16 -0.79 35.04
N TYR A 924 -7.21 0.38 35.67
CA TYR A 924 -6.65 0.62 37.01
C TYR A 924 -7.02 -0.46 38.04
N ASN A 925 -8.29 -0.86 38.11
CA ASN A 925 -8.73 -1.89 39.06
C ASN A 925 -8.07 -3.25 38.81
N LYS A 926 -7.80 -3.60 37.56
CA LYS A 926 -7.09 -4.84 37.19
C LYS A 926 -5.63 -4.76 37.63
N LEU A 927 -4.95 -3.64 37.36
CA LEU A 927 -3.57 -3.39 37.75
C LEU A 927 -3.37 -3.39 39.27
N ARG A 928 -4.36 -2.87 40.01
CA ARG A 928 -4.36 -2.88 41.48
C ARG A 928 -4.40 -4.30 42.03
N VAL A 929 -5.21 -5.17 41.43
CA VAL A 929 -5.36 -6.57 41.86
C VAL A 929 -4.12 -7.40 41.51
N SER A 930 -3.46 -7.12 40.39
CA SER A 930 -2.26 -7.85 39.96
C SER A 930 -0.96 -7.38 40.63
N GLY A 931 -0.99 -6.27 41.40
CA GLY A 931 0.18 -5.76 42.13
C GLY A 931 1.09 -4.82 41.34
N TYR A 932 0.90 -4.66 40.02
CA TYR A 932 1.76 -3.84 39.17
C TYR A 932 1.80 -2.35 39.57
N ILE A 933 0.77 -1.82 40.24
CA ILE A 933 0.75 -0.42 40.69
C ILE A 933 1.89 -0.13 41.67
N ALA A 934 2.29 -1.11 42.49
CA ALA A 934 3.38 -0.94 43.46
C ALA A 934 4.76 -0.80 42.77
N GLU A 935 4.89 -1.21 41.51
CA GLU A 935 6.16 -1.22 40.78
C GLU A 935 6.45 0.09 40.04
N ILE A 936 5.42 0.91 39.79
CA ILE A 936 5.50 2.14 38.97
C ILE A 936 5.96 3.38 39.80
N GLY A 937 5.95 3.28 41.13
CA GLY A 937 6.29 4.36 42.06
C GLY A 937 5.07 5.17 42.53
N ASP A 938 5.12 5.69 43.75
CA ASP A 938 3.97 6.27 44.46
C ASP A 938 3.32 7.46 43.73
N GLU A 939 4.12 8.35 43.14
CA GLU A 939 3.59 9.52 42.40
C GLU A 939 2.85 9.12 41.11
N VAL A 940 3.40 8.17 40.35
CA VAL A 940 2.77 7.69 39.11
C VAL A 940 1.52 6.86 39.42
N ALA A 941 1.56 6.07 40.49
CA ALA A 941 0.39 5.36 41.01
C ALA A 941 -0.75 6.31 41.38
N GLU A 942 -0.44 7.44 42.02
CA GLU A 942 -1.43 8.45 42.37
C GLU A 942 -1.99 9.18 41.13
N MET A 943 -1.14 9.52 40.16
CA MET A 943 -1.60 10.06 38.87
C MET A 943 -2.57 9.11 38.16
N LEU A 944 -2.28 7.81 38.16
CA LEU A 944 -3.13 6.78 37.57
C LEU A 944 -4.47 6.66 38.31
N ARG A 945 -4.47 6.72 39.64
CA ARG A 945 -5.69 6.71 40.46
C ARG A 945 -6.57 7.93 40.17
N VAL A 946 -5.98 9.11 40.12
CA VAL A 946 -6.70 10.37 39.85
C VAL A 946 -7.31 10.34 38.44
N GLU A 947 -6.55 9.91 37.44
CA GLU A 947 -7.05 9.82 36.07
C GLU A 947 -8.16 8.77 35.91
N HIS A 948 -8.06 7.63 36.60
CA HIS A 948 -9.14 6.64 36.65
C HIS A 948 -10.44 7.24 37.20
N VAL A 949 -10.35 7.99 38.31
CA VAL A 949 -11.52 8.67 38.91
C VAL A 949 -12.10 9.73 37.97
N ARG A 950 -11.27 10.43 37.20
CA ARG A 950 -11.70 11.45 36.23
C ARG A 950 -12.47 10.87 35.04
N GLN A 951 -12.18 9.62 34.67
CA GLN A 951 -12.80 8.93 33.52
C GLN A 951 -14.06 8.13 33.89
N LEU A 952 -14.33 7.94 35.18
CA LEU A 952 -15.59 7.42 35.73
C LEU A 952 -16.65 8.54 35.78
#